data_AF-A0A8H6DB01-F1
#
_entry.id   AF-A0A8H6DB01-F1
#
_cell.length_a   1.000
_cell.length_b   1.000
_cell.length_c   1.000
_cell.angle_alpha   90.00
_cell.angle_beta   90.00
_cell.angle_gamma   90.00
#
_symmetry.space_group_name_H-M   'P 1'
#
loop_
_entity.id
_entity.type
_entity.pdbx_description
1 polymer ?
#
loop_
_entity_poly.entity_id
_entity_poly.type
_entity_poly.pdbx_seq_one_letter_code
_entity_poly.pdbx_strand_id
1 'polypeptide(L)'
;MARLAEGRSRAGSTTTVITQRKKKPIEAKTLSTEVQTLTGADVWGRAAFGRSWLRSLVGASPLFLAPMASISIFITLAEYEGSLSLFADAVKEHGFWTICAQYGPHITTKGIAAVICFVGIQALLYCLLPGEQHQGQLTPAGYLLSYKINGLSAWIVTHLLYGLLSWLGILDPGFIPRNWSSLIGAMNLAGFVISAFALVKAYVMPTHPEDRKFSGSFLYDFFMGIELNPRFGENFDLKLFTNGRAGMMVWTLIDFSNMAYQYQNQGYVEPSLILVTALQTIYVVDFFINESWYLRTIDVKFDHYGFYLSWGCFCFLPTTYTIQGQYLGRYPSSASTPYLAFFFALGVAGYILFRSVNHQKEIVRRTGGKCTIWGKPAECIVASFRTSDGQQHRSLLSCSGWWGWSRHANYLGDLILSFCSCALVGNIAAKIRDFYKLRQPYRVFHGSSSTTRSRHGSHTNVIDISMLSQVISVDTTQRTCLVEPNVPMDRLIEATIPYGLIPPVVMEFPGITAGGGFAGTSGESSSFRHGFFNETVDFVEMILGNGDIIRASREEHEDLFHGAAGAAGTLGMTTLIQVRLVKAKQFVKTTYHRVDSVTSGIATTKQCCEKVYVDYVDGILYSNDHGVVITGELTNTKPADYPIKTFSNAGDPWFYLHVKHQAESLPPLAAVTEYIPLGEYLFRYDRAAFWVGRQGYTYFKIVPFNRFFRWLLDDYSHTRTLYHALHASRISNQFVVQDLALPYDTAEAFIDWVESELGIWPLWLCPLKGCRTPSFHPVTKDSSDIDAGSNTSQPMLNIGVWGWGPSEPEKFKAKNQALERKLVELGGRKWLYAHTYYTEEHFWEMYDRPWYQRLRERYFATTLPSIYDKVKTRDLDASGKDDKGWGLGALLNKWPIGGIYGMILAFYSGDISLHRRARWSWSIDILPDPNADMQINILADGHVHEYDV
;
A
#
# COMPACT_ATOMS: atom_id res chain seq x y z
N MET A 1 28.78 76.65 35.37
CA MET A 1 27.50 76.17 35.95
C MET A 1 27.40 74.67 35.71
N ALA A 2 27.25 73.88 36.78
CA ALA A 2 26.80 72.47 36.85
C ALA A 2 27.31 71.39 35.85
N ARG A 3 27.86 70.31 36.43
CA ARG A 3 27.72 68.87 36.10
C ARG A 3 28.52 68.19 34.96
N LEU A 4 28.81 66.91 35.24
CA LEU A 4 29.07 65.73 34.38
C LEU A 4 30.48 65.45 33.78
N ALA A 5 31.17 64.50 34.45
CA ALA A 5 31.63 63.19 33.96
C ALA A 5 32.51 63.01 32.68
N GLU A 6 33.80 62.79 32.93
CA GLU A 6 34.77 61.81 32.34
C GLU A 6 35.84 61.53 33.45
N GLY A 7 36.76 60.54 33.41
CA GLY A 7 36.96 59.49 32.42
C GLY A 7 38.00 58.41 32.78
N ARG A 8 38.03 57.34 31.96
CA ARG A 8 39.09 56.33 31.71
C ARG A 8 40.05 55.84 32.83
N SER A 9 39.95 54.51 33.11
CA SER A 9 41.02 53.48 33.29
C SER A 9 42.29 53.77 34.12
N ARG A 10 42.70 52.91 35.08
CA ARG A 10 43.23 51.54 34.85
C ARG A 10 43.37 50.71 36.16
N ALA A 11 43.35 49.39 36.01
CA ALA A 11 44.03 48.34 36.80
C ALA A 11 44.11 48.44 38.35
N GLY A 12 43.44 47.51 39.02
CA GLY A 12 43.72 47.12 40.41
C GLY A 12 43.40 45.63 40.61
N SER A 13 44.39 44.82 40.92
CA SER A 13 44.24 43.37 41.15
C SER A 13 43.63 43.07 42.51
N THR A 14 42.64 42.17 42.56
CA THR A 14 42.14 41.63 43.84
C THR A 14 42.24 40.11 43.85
N THR A 15 43.32 39.61 44.44
CA THR A 15 43.58 38.17 44.64
C THR A 15 42.62 37.61 45.69
N THR A 16 41.60 36.84 45.28
CA THR A 16 40.74 36.12 46.23
C THR A 16 41.44 34.84 46.69
N VAL A 17 41.88 34.82 47.95
CA VAL A 17 42.56 33.69 48.57
C VAL A 17 41.57 32.52 48.77
N ILE A 18 41.74 31.45 47.99
CA ILE A 18 41.04 30.17 48.22
C ILE A 18 41.86 29.37 49.23
N THR A 19 41.33 29.21 50.44
CA THR A 19 41.97 28.43 51.51
C THR A 19 41.88 26.94 51.22
N GLN A 20 42.96 26.34 50.70
CA GLN A 20 43.08 24.89 50.56
C GLN A 20 43.05 24.20 51.93
N ARG A 21 41.93 23.53 52.25
CA ARG A 21 41.83 22.69 53.44
C ARG A 21 42.37 21.29 53.15
N LYS A 22 43.69 21.09 53.32
CA LYS A 22 44.34 19.76 53.22
C LYS A 22 43.65 18.77 54.17
N LYS A 23 42.98 17.75 53.64
CA LYS A 23 42.67 16.50 54.38
C LYS A 23 43.87 15.55 54.27
N LYS A 24 44.22 14.89 55.37
CA LYS A 24 45.26 13.85 55.41
C LYS A 24 44.85 12.63 54.56
N PRO A 25 45.81 11.90 53.97
CA PRO A 25 45.53 10.57 53.43
C PRO A 25 45.21 9.62 54.60
N ILE A 26 44.19 8.78 54.43
CA ILE A 26 43.88 7.67 55.35
C ILE A 26 44.51 6.41 54.77
N GLU A 27 45.17 5.62 55.61
CA GLU A 27 45.94 4.44 55.19
C GLU A 27 45.03 3.32 54.66
N ALA A 28 45.43 2.71 53.54
CA ALA A 28 44.62 1.77 52.77
C ALA A 28 44.52 0.35 53.36
N LYS A 29 44.49 0.19 54.70
CA LYS A 29 44.63 -1.12 55.38
C LYS A 29 43.47 -1.56 56.27
N THR A 30 42.36 -0.80 56.30
CA THR A 30 41.17 -1.12 57.13
C THR A 30 39.92 -1.46 56.32
N LEU A 31 40.01 -1.50 54.98
CA LEU A 31 38.85 -1.57 54.08
C LEU A 31 38.11 -2.93 54.02
N SER A 32 38.63 -3.98 54.68
CA SER A 32 38.05 -5.33 54.62
C SER A 32 36.92 -5.59 55.62
N THR A 33 36.70 -4.70 56.60
CA THR A 33 35.88 -5.04 57.79
C THR A 33 34.69 -4.09 58.02
N GLU A 34 34.67 -2.89 57.42
CA GLU A 34 33.54 -1.95 57.55
C GLU A 34 32.40 -2.17 56.53
N VAL A 35 32.53 -3.15 55.63
CA VAL A 35 31.49 -3.47 54.62
C VAL A 35 30.23 -4.09 55.23
N GLN A 36 30.26 -4.51 56.51
CA GLN A 36 29.14 -5.20 57.17
C GLN A 36 28.27 -4.34 58.11
N THR A 37 28.58 -3.06 58.36
CA THR A 37 27.92 -2.26 59.42
C THR A 37 27.07 -1.07 58.96
N LEU A 38 26.92 -0.81 57.65
CA LEU A 38 26.04 0.24 57.11
C LEU A 38 24.60 -0.24 56.81
N THR A 39 24.04 -1.12 57.65
CA THR A 39 22.68 -1.66 57.50
C THR A 39 21.57 -0.82 58.17
N GLY A 40 21.85 0.42 58.60
CA GLY A 40 20.99 1.14 59.55
C GLY A 40 20.93 2.67 59.44
N ALA A 41 21.31 3.28 58.31
CA ALA A 41 21.10 4.71 58.06
C ALA A 41 20.15 4.91 56.86
N ASP A 42 19.30 5.94 56.90
CA ASP A 42 18.28 6.23 55.88
C ASP A 42 18.89 6.62 54.52
N VAL A 43 19.23 5.61 53.71
CA VAL A 43 19.69 5.81 52.33
C VAL A 43 18.50 6.18 51.45
N TRP A 44 18.50 7.42 50.98
CA TRP A 44 17.51 7.93 50.02
C TRP A 44 17.41 7.04 48.76
N GLY A 45 16.27 6.40 48.53
CA GLY A 45 15.78 6.08 47.19
C GLY A 45 16.30 4.83 46.46
N ARG A 46 16.60 3.72 47.14
CA ARG A 46 16.36 2.34 46.63
C ARG A 46 16.03 1.47 47.85
N ALA A 47 14.77 1.06 48.02
CA ALA A 47 14.43 0.08 49.04
C ALA A 47 15.23 -1.22 48.81
N ALA A 48 15.53 -1.98 49.86
CA ALA A 48 16.41 -3.14 49.79
C ALA A 48 15.81 -4.32 48.96
N PHE A 49 15.84 -4.20 47.63
CA PHE A 49 15.44 -5.23 46.68
C PHE A 49 16.28 -6.51 46.84
N GLY A 50 17.53 -6.40 47.29
CA GLY A 50 18.39 -7.52 47.66
C GLY A 50 17.86 -8.44 48.78
N ARG A 51 16.75 -8.12 49.46
CA ARG A 51 16.08 -9.06 50.39
C ARG A 51 15.12 -10.04 49.71
N SER A 52 14.83 -9.90 48.41
CA SER A 52 13.93 -10.82 47.69
C SER A 52 14.34 -10.96 46.22
N TRP A 53 14.79 -12.16 45.85
CA TRP A 53 15.14 -12.52 44.48
C TRP A 53 13.97 -12.30 43.51
N LEU A 54 12.74 -12.64 43.95
CA LEU A 54 11.52 -12.50 43.14
C LEU A 54 11.22 -11.03 42.81
N ARG A 55 11.36 -10.12 43.79
CA ARG A 55 11.18 -8.67 43.55
C ARG A 55 12.23 -8.12 42.59
N SER A 56 13.46 -8.61 42.69
CA SER A 56 14.54 -8.25 41.76
C SER A 56 14.27 -8.75 40.34
N LEU A 57 13.80 -10.00 40.20
CA LEU A 57 13.46 -10.61 38.91
C LEU A 57 12.30 -9.88 38.23
N VAL A 58 11.23 -9.58 38.97
CA VAL A 58 10.10 -8.78 38.46
C VAL A 58 10.56 -7.37 38.09
N GLY A 59 11.31 -6.68 38.97
CA GLY A 59 11.79 -5.33 38.72
C GLY A 59 12.78 -5.20 37.54
N ALA A 60 13.51 -6.28 37.21
CA ALA A 60 14.41 -6.35 36.07
C ALA A 60 13.87 -7.14 34.87
N SER A 61 12.60 -7.58 34.90
CA SER A 61 11.95 -8.30 33.80
C SER A 61 11.98 -7.58 32.43
N PRO A 62 12.00 -6.23 32.33
CA PRO A 62 12.19 -5.55 31.04
C PRO A 62 13.52 -5.90 30.33
N LEU A 63 14.53 -6.40 31.06
CA LEU A 63 15.80 -6.87 30.50
C LEU A 63 15.60 -7.96 29.43
N PHE A 64 14.55 -8.78 29.58
CA PHE A 64 14.21 -9.86 28.66
C PHE A 64 13.03 -9.46 27.76
N LEU A 65 12.00 -8.87 28.34
CA LEU A 65 10.75 -8.55 27.63
C LEU A 65 10.93 -7.43 26.58
N ALA A 66 11.79 -6.44 26.82
CA ALA A 66 11.92 -5.31 25.91
C ALA A 66 12.70 -5.65 24.61
N PRO A 67 13.82 -6.41 24.65
CA PRO A 67 14.42 -6.99 23.43
C PRO A 67 13.44 -7.87 22.66
N MET A 68 12.68 -8.74 23.34
CA MET A 68 11.65 -9.56 22.70
C MET A 68 10.59 -8.71 22.02
N ALA A 69 10.09 -7.64 22.66
CA ALA A 69 9.13 -6.72 22.06
C ALA A 69 9.68 -5.99 20.83
N SER A 70 10.96 -5.56 20.86
CA SER A 70 11.63 -4.94 19.71
C SER A 70 11.75 -5.91 18.53
N ILE A 71 12.08 -7.18 18.79
CA ILE A 71 12.11 -8.25 17.78
C ILE A 71 10.70 -8.55 17.25
N SER A 72 9.68 -8.62 18.10
CA SER A 72 8.29 -8.83 17.67
C SER A 72 7.80 -7.69 16.77
N ILE A 73 8.09 -6.44 17.11
CA ILE A 73 7.76 -5.26 16.28
C ILE A 73 8.44 -5.36 14.91
N PHE A 74 9.73 -5.71 14.88
CA PHE A 74 10.47 -5.94 13.64
C PHE A 74 9.82 -7.02 12.77
N ILE A 75 9.56 -8.22 13.33
CA ILE A 75 8.95 -9.34 12.60
C ILE A 75 7.56 -8.94 12.09
N THR A 76 6.75 -8.29 12.94
CA THR A 76 5.40 -7.82 12.57
C THR A 76 5.45 -6.85 11.38
N LEU A 77 6.41 -5.92 11.36
CA LEU A 77 6.58 -4.96 10.26
C LEU A 77 7.21 -5.58 9.01
N ALA A 78 8.11 -6.56 9.16
CA ALA A 78 8.86 -7.13 8.05
C ALA A 78 8.05 -8.18 7.27
N GLU A 79 7.32 -9.05 7.99
CA GLU A 79 6.72 -10.29 7.46
C GLU A 79 5.19 -10.34 7.58
N TYR A 80 4.57 -9.50 8.43
CA TYR A 80 3.12 -9.50 8.69
C TYR A 80 2.46 -8.15 8.41
N GLU A 81 3.07 -7.31 7.57
CA GLU A 81 2.49 -6.03 7.11
C GLU A 81 2.06 -5.07 8.25
N GLY A 82 2.73 -5.12 9.39
CA GLY A 82 2.37 -4.34 10.58
C GLY A 82 1.15 -4.88 11.35
N SER A 83 0.58 -6.01 10.93
CA SER A 83 -0.61 -6.64 11.53
C SER A 83 -0.26 -7.46 12.76
N LEU A 84 -0.54 -6.89 13.94
CA LEU A 84 -0.38 -7.57 15.23
C LEU A 84 -1.28 -8.82 15.37
N SER A 85 -2.41 -8.90 14.67
CA SER A 85 -3.28 -10.09 14.72
C SER A 85 -2.67 -11.24 13.92
N LEU A 86 -2.20 -11.01 12.69
CA LEU A 86 -1.55 -12.06 11.89
C LEU A 86 -0.29 -12.59 12.59
N PHE A 87 0.51 -11.71 13.20
CA PHE A 87 1.64 -12.12 14.02
C PHE A 87 1.20 -12.95 15.24
N ALA A 88 0.13 -12.55 15.94
CA ALA A 88 -0.39 -13.28 17.10
C ALA A 88 -0.95 -14.67 16.73
N ASP A 89 -1.63 -14.79 15.58
CA ASP A 89 -2.16 -16.06 15.09
C ASP A 89 -1.02 -16.99 14.64
N ALA A 90 -0.01 -16.50 13.92
CA ALA A 90 1.19 -17.27 13.56
C ALA A 90 1.99 -17.72 14.80
N VAL A 91 2.10 -16.88 15.83
CA VAL A 91 2.71 -17.23 17.13
C VAL A 91 1.90 -18.29 17.88
N LYS A 92 0.57 -18.29 17.73
CA LYS A 92 -0.34 -19.27 18.32
C LYS A 92 -0.31 -20.62 17.58
N GLU A 93 -0.11 -20.61 16.27
CA GLU A 93 -0.05 -21.83 15.44
C GLU A 93 1.34 -22.51 15.51
N HIS A 94 2.42 -21.75 15.32
CA HIS A 94 3.77 -22.31 15.18
C HIS A 94 4.66 -22.11 16.41
N GLY A 95 4.25 -21.29 17.37
CA GLY A 95 5.01 -20.97 18.58
C GLY A 95 6.01 -19.82 18.39
N PHE A 96 6.09 -18.93 19.38
CA PHE A 96 6.93 -17.72 19.35
C PHE A 96 8.39 -17.97 18.95
N TRP A 97 9.03 -19.00 19.54
CA TRP A 97 10.45 -19.28 19.28
C TRP A 97 10.71 -19.78 17.86
N THR A 98 9.75 -20.47 17.25
CA THR A 98 9.80 -20.90 15.84
C THR A 98 9.77 -19.68 14.92
N ILE A 99 8.82 -18.77 15.15
CA ILE A 99 8.70 -17.51 14.41
C ILE A 99 9.98 -16.66 14.56
N CYS A 100 10.53 -16.52 15.76
CA CYS A 100 11.79 -15.81 15.96
C CYS A 100 13.02 -16.51 15.37
N ALA A 101 13.04 -17.84 15.27
CA ALA A 101 14.13 -18.57 14.63
C ALA A 101 14.10 -18.44 13.10
N GLN A 102 12.91 -18.36 12.52
CA GLN A 102 12.69 -18.26 11.07
C GLN A 102 12.81 -16.82 10.55
N TYR A 103 12.27 -15.85 11.28
CA TYR A 103 12.11 -14.45 10.83
C TYR A 103 12.85 -13.42 11.69
N GLY A 104 13.60 -13.85 12.71
CA GLY A 104 14.31 -12.96 13.62
C GLY A 104 15.47 -12.18 12.98
N PRO A 105 16.05 -11.21 13.71
CA PRO A 105 17.14 -10.39 13.20
C PRO A 105 18.40 -11.21 12.88
N HIS A 106 18.78 -11.27 11.61
CA HIS A 106 19.99 -11.92 11.14
C HIS A 106 21.19 -10.96 11.18
N ILE A 107 22.10 -11.19 12.13
CA ILE A 107 23.27 -10.33 12.32
C ILE A 107 24.32 -10.61 11.23
N THR A 108 24.66 -9.56 10.49
CA THR A 108 25.72 -9.55 9.46
C THR A 108 26.91 -8.71 9.90
N THR A 109 28.09 -9.00 9.34
CA THR A 109 29.29 -8.16 9.51
C THR A 109 29.06 -6.71 9.07
N LYS A 110 28.33 -6.52 7.96
CA LYS A 110 27.96 -5.20 7.41
C LYS A 110 27.12 -4.37 8.40
N GLY A 111 26.11 -4.96 9.02
CA GLY A 111 25.27 -4.26 10.01
C GLY A 111 25.99 -3.98 11.33
N ILE A 112 26.82 -4.90 11.83
CA ILE A 112 27.70 -4.63 12.99
C ILE A 112 28.64 -3.46 12.68
N ALA A 113 29.32 -3.50 11.52
CA ALA A 113 30.24 -2.45 11.11
C ALA A 113 29.53 -1.09 10.97
N ALA A 114 28.31 -1.05 10.43
CA ALA A 114 27.52 0.17 10.33
C ALA A 114 27.21 0.79 11.71
N VAL A 115 26.79 0.00 12.69
CA VAL A 115 26.55 0.49 14.06
C VAL A 115 27.84 0.98 14.71
N ILE A 116 28.94 0.24 14.59
CA ILE A 116 30.25 0.64 15.15
C ILE A 116 30.75 1.93 14.50
N CYS A 117 30.70 2.04 13.18
CA CYS A 117 31.11 3.24 12.44
C CYS A 117 30.26 4.46 12.81
N PHE A 118 28.94 4.30 12.88
CA PHE A 118 28.04 5.38 13.32
C PHE A 118 28.40 5.86 14.74
N VAL A 119 28.47 4.96 15.71
CA VAL A 119 28.81 5.30 17.11
C VAL A 119 30.21 5.91 17.21
N GLY A 120 31.18 5.44 16.44
CA GLY A 120 32.54 5.98 16.37
C GLY A 120 32.57 7.41 15.82
N ILE A 121 31.89 7.66 14.68
CA ILE A 121 31.69 9.02 14.14
C ILE A 121 31.05 9.91 15.19
N GLN A 122 30.02 9.42 15.89
CA GLN A 122 29.34 10.20 16.90
C GLN A 122 30.20 10.51 18.13
N ALA A 123 31.05 9.58 18.58
CA ALA A 123 31.99 9.84 19.65
C ALA A 123 33.03 10.89 19.23
N LEU A 124 33.52 10.83 17.99
CA LEU A 124 34.42 11.84 17.41
C LEU A 124 33.75 13.21 17.35
N LEU A 125 32.52 13.34 16.82
CA LEU A 125 31.82 14.62 16.76
C LEU A 125 31.52 15.18 18.16
N TYR A 126 31.10 14.33 19.10
CA TYR A 126 30.89 14.71 20.50
C TYR A 126 32.18 15.29 21.11
N CYS A 127 33.33 14.65 20.92
CA CYS A 127 34.63 15.11 21.41
C CYS A 127 35.16 16.37 20.69
N LEU A 128 35.12 16.40 19.36
CA LEU A 128 35.85 17.37 18.54
C LEU A 128 35.07 18.66 18.24
N LEU A 129 33.73 18.60 18.09
CA LEU A 129 32.97 19.80 17.71
C LEU A 129 32.93 20.82 18.87
N PRO A 130 33.06 22.13 18.57
CA PRO A 130 32.90 23.19 19.57
C PRO A 130 31.46 23.23 20.10
N GLY A 131 31.29 23.71 21.32
CA GLY A 131 30.00 23.80 21.98
C GLY A 131 30.06 24.63 23.26
N GLU A 132 28.93 25.18 23.68
CA GLU A 132 28.84 25.97 24.92
C GLU A 132 28.91 25.04 26.15
N GLN A 133 29.53 25.53 27.22
CA GLN A 133 29.63 24.79 28.48
C GLN A 133 28.44 25.13 29.39
N HIS A 134 27.58 24.15 29.62
CA HIS A 134 26.45 24.27 30.53
C HIS A 134 26.72 23.51 31.83
N GLN A 135 26.10 23.97 32.91
CA GLN A 135 26.09 23.28 34.19
C GLN A 135 24.85 22.41 34.31
N GLY A 136 25.02 21.18 34.78
CA GLY A 136 23.93 20.27 35.09
C GLY A 136 23.26 20.64 36.41
N GLN A 137 23.13 19.66 37.30
CA GLN A 137 22.55 19.83 38.63
C GLN A 137 23.49 19.21 39.66
N LEU A 138 23.37 19.65 40.92
CA LEU A 138 24.06 19.03 42.05
C LEU A 138 23.62 17.56 42.15
N THR A 139 24.59 16.65 42.13
CA THR A 139 24.37 15.23 42.43
C THR A 139 24.12 15.02 43.93
N PRO A 140 23.63 13.85 44.37
CA PRO A 140 23.48 13.54 45.80
C PRO A 140 24.76 13.71 46.62
N ALA A 141 25.94 13.40 46.07
CA ALA A 141 27.24 13.65 46.70
C ALA A 141 27.74 15.11 46.57
N GLY A 142 26.96 16.02 45.99
CA GLY A 142 27.26 17.45 45.92
C GLY A 142 28.13 17.89 44.75
N TYR A 143 28.35 17.05 43.73
CA TYR A 143 29.11 17.44 42.54
C TYR A 143 28.23 18.23 41.57
N LEU A 144 28.75 19.36 41.05
CA LEU A 144 28.12 20.12 39.97
C LEU A 144 28.87 19.84 38.66
N LEU A 145 28.26 19.03 37.80
CA LEU A 145 28.90 18.55 36.57
C LEU A 145 28.70 19.53 35.40
N SER A 146 29.78 19.79 34.66
CA SER A 146 29.74 20.58 33.42
C SER A 146 29.57 19.69 32.18
N TYR A 147 28.93 20.21 31.13
CA TYR A 147 28.61 19.49 29.90
C TYR A 147 28.82 20.41 28.69
N LYS A 148 29.57 19.93 27.69
CA LYS A 148 29.73 20.61 26.40
C LYS A 148 28.54 20.30 25.50
N ILE A 149 27.79 21.32 25.11
CA ILE A 149 26.56 21.22 24.34
C ILE A 149 26.88 21.55 22.87
N ASN A 150 26.84 20.52 22.01
CA ASN A 150 27.22 20.61 20.59
C ASN A 150 26.31 19.77 19.66
N GLY A 151 25.15 19.33 20.14
CA GLY A 151 24.28 18.37 19.45
C GLY A 151 23.73 18.89 18.12
N LEU A 152 23.33 20.16 18.04
CA LEU A 152 22.85 20.73 16.78
C LEU A 152 23.95 20.74 15.70
N SER A 153 25.18 21.10 16.06
CA SER A 153 26.33 21.03 15.17
C SER A 153 26.63 19.59 14.74
N ALA A 154 26.54 18.63 15.66
CA ALA A 154 26.72 17.21 15.36
C ALA A 154 25.63 16.66 14.43
N TRP A 155 24.38 17.09 14.60
CA TRP A 155 23.25 16.74 13.73
C TRP A 155 23.46 17.26 12.31
N ILE A 156 23.81 18.55 12.16
CA ILE A 156 24.11 19.16 10.86
C ILE A 156 25.26 18.42 10.15
N VAL A 157 26.39 18.21 10.84
CA VAL A 157 27.55 17.52 10.25
C VAL A 157 27.22 16.07 9.89
N THR A 158 26.44 15.36 10.71
CA THR A 158 26.02 13.98 10.43
C THR A 158 25.14 13.89 9.18
N HIS A 159 24.15 14.79 9.03
CA HIS A 159 23.23 14.77 7.89
C HIS A 159 23.90 15.27 6.60
N LEU A 160 24.79 16.27 6.68
CA LEU A 160 25.61 16.68 5.54
C LEU A 160 26.58 15.58 5.11
N LEU A 161 27.20 14.86 6.04
CA LEU A 161 28.08 13.73 5.72
C LEU A 161 27.28 12.58 5.09
N TYR A 162 26.11 12.25 5.63
CA TYR A 162 25.20 11.25 5.07
C TYR A 162 24.79 11.60 3.62
N GLY A 163 24.35 12.84 3.39
CA GLY A 163 23.98 13.32 2.06
C GLY A 163 25.16 13.36 1.08
N LEU A 164 26.34 13.79 1.54
CA LEU A 164 27.57 13.81 0.73
C LEU A 164 28.03 12.40 0.35
N LEU A 165 28.08 11.45 1.28
CA LEU A 165 28.44 10.07 1.01
C LEU A 165 27.43 9.39 0.08
N SER A 166 26.15 9.77 0.18
CA SER A 166 25.10 9.29 -0.72
C SER A 166 25.25 9.85 -2.14
N TRP A 167 25.52 11.16 -2.26
CA TRP A 167 25.75 11.82 -3.55
C TRP A 167 27.02 11.34 -4.25
N LEU A 168 28.06 10.97 -3.48
CA LEU A 168 29.29 10.35 -4.00
C LEU A 168 29.14 8.85 -4.34
N GLY A 169 27.97 8.24 -4.13
CA GLY A 169 27.73 6.81 -4.35
C GLY A 169 28.48 5.87 -3.39
N ILE A 170 29.07 6.41 -2.31
CA ILE A 170 29.83 5.63 -1.31
C ILE A 170 28.86 4.97 -0.31
N LEU A 171 27.75 5.64 0.00
CA LEU A 171 26.69 5.14 0.87
C LEU A 171 25.40 5.03 0.06
N ASP A 172 24.70 3.91 0.17
CA ASP A 172 23.34 3.79 -0.35
C ASP A 172 22.38 4.60 0.57
N PRO A 173 21.64 5.60 0.07
CA PRO A 173 20.71 6.34 0.91
C PRO A 173 19.50 5.49 1.36
N GLY A 174 19.21 4.34 0.75
CA GLY A 174 18.25 3.35 1.26
C GLY A 174 18.89 2.26 2.14
N PHE A 175 20.13 2.43 2.61
CA PHE A 175 20.88 1.41 3.34
C PHE A 175 20.15 0.89 4.59
N ILE A 176 19.52 1.78 5.37
CA ILE A 176 18.97 1.43 6.68
C ILE A 176 17.82 0.41 6.56
N PRO A 177 16.73 0.66 5.80
CA PRO A 177 15.67 -0.32 5.61
C PRO A 177 16.15 -1.62 4.94
N ARG A 178 17.09 -1.55 3.99
CA ARG A 178 17.67 -2.76 3.35
C ARG A 178 18.46 -3.65 4.30
N ASN A 179 19.04 -3.10 5.38
CA ASN A 179 19.88 -3.84 6.32
C ASN A 179 19.24 -3.94 7.73
N TRP A 180 17.94 -3.62 7.85
CA TRP A 180 17.26 -3.38 9.13
C TRP A 180 17.29 -4.57 10.08
N SER A 181 17.08 -5.79 9.56
CA SER A 181 17.21 -7.05 10.30
C SER A 181 18.56 -7.14 11.04
N SER A 182 19.66 -6.86 10.34
CA SER A 182 21.00 -6.88 10.93
C SER A 182 21.28 -5.70 11.84
N LEU A 183 20.70 -4.53 11.58
CA LEU A 183 20.86 -3.34 12.43
C LEU A 183 20.15 -3.53 13.78
N ILE A 184 18.94 -4.08 13.80
CA ILE A 184 18.20 -4.38 15.04
C ILE A 184 18.95 -5.41 15.90
N GLY A 185 19.47 -6.47 15.29
CA GLY A 185 20.31 -7.45 16.01
C GLY A 185 21.57 -6.81 16.61
N ALA A 186 22.26 -5.97 15.83
CA ALA A 186 23.45 -5.25 16.30
C ALA A 186 23.15 -4.21 17.40
N MET A 187 22.04 -3.46 17.30
CA MET A 187 21.62 -2.48 18.30
C MET A 187 21.19 -3.13 19.62
N ASN A 188 20.48 -4.26 19.57
CA ASN A 188 20.17 -5.06 20.76
C ASN A 188 21.45 -5.51 21.46
N LEU A 189 22.40 -6.12 20.72
CA LEU A 189 23.68 -6.56 21.25
C LEU A 189 24.49 -5.39 21.85
N ALA A 190 24.54 -4.25 21.16
CA ALA A 190 25.21 -3.04 21.65
C ALA A 190 24.64 -2.56 22.99
N GLY A 191 23.30 -2.56 23.16
CA GLY A 191 22.66 -2.20 24.43
C GLY A 191 23.13 -3.07 25.60
N PHE A 192 23.22 -4.39 25.42
CA PHE A 192 23.75 -5.30 26.45
C PHE A 192 25.24 -5.08 26.71
N VAL A 193 26.07 -4.93 25.66
CA VAL A 193 27.52 -4.72 25.80
C VAL A 193 27.83 -3.41 26.53
N ILE A 194 27.13 -2.32 26.21
CA ILE A 194 27.30 -1.01 26.86
C ILE A 194 26.82 -1.05 28.31
N SER A 195 25.74 -1.79 28.61
CA SER A 195 25.28 -2.04 29.98
C SER A 195 26.32 -2.78 30.82
N ALA A 196 26.87 -3.87 30.27
CA ALA A 196 27.90 -4.66 30.93
C ALA A 196 29.17 -3.83 31.16
N PHE A 197 29.56 -3.02 30.17
CA PHE A 197 30.67 -2.08 30.31
C PHE A 197 30.43 -1.07 31.43
N ALA A 198 29.24 -0.43 31.47
CA ALA A 198 28.88 0.53 32.51
C ALA A 198 28.88 -0.09 33.92
N LEU A 199 28.42 -1.35 34.04
CA LEU A 199 28.47 -2.11 35.28
C LEU A 199 29.93 -2.34 35.72
N VAL A 200 30.79 -2.87 34.84
CA VAL A 200 32.21 -3.12 35.14
C VAL A 200 32.92 -1.82 35.52
N LYS A 201 32.67 -0.73 34.78
CA LYS A 201 33.21 0.60 35.09
C LYS A 201 32.82 1.05 36.50
N ALA A 202 31.58 0.84 36.94
CA ALA A 202 31.11 1.23 38.27
C ALA A 202 31.82 0.49 39.42
N TYR A 203 32.34 -0.72 39.18
CA TYR A 203 33.16 -1.45 40.14
C TYR A 203 34.65 -1.07 40.07
N VAL A 204 35.22 -1.00 38.87
CA VAL A 204 36.68 -0.91 38.65
C VAL A 204 37.18 0.54 38.62
N MET A 205 36.45 1.46 37.98
CA MET A 205 36.87 2.84 37.73
C MET A 205 35.69 3.83 37.77
N PRO A 206 34.99 3.94 38.92
CA PRO A 206 33.88 4.86 39.07
C PRO A 206 34.33 6.32 39.01
N THR A 207 33.54 7.17 38.35
CA THR A 207 33.84 8.60 38.17
C THR A 207 33.69 9.34 39.50
N HIS A 208 32.59 9.08 40.22
CA HIS A 208 32.34 9.59 41.56
C HIS A 208 31.92 8.41 42.46
N PRO A 209 32.84 7.85 43.27
CA PRO A 209 32.55 6.67 44.09
C PRO A 209 31.38 6.82 45.05
N GLU A 210 31.10 8.05 45.50
CA GLU A 210 30.03 8.42 46.43
C GLU A 210 28.65 8.62 45.76
N ASP A 211 28.59 8.84 44.44
CA ASP A 211 27.35 8.84 43.64
C ASP A 211 27.03 7.43 43.08
N ARG A 212 27.53 6.37 43.74
CA ARG A 212 27.20 4.98 43.41
C ARG A 212 26.07 4.44 44.27
N LYS A 213 25.26 3.57 43.69
CA LYS A 213 24.11 2.95 44.35
C LYS A 213 23.95 1.48 44.00
N PHE A 214 24.13 0.63 45.00
CA PHE A 214 23.94 -0.82 44.89
C PHE A 214 22.60 -1.21 45.51
N SER A 215 21.82 -2.09 44.86
CA SER A 215 20.55 -2.61 45.39
C SER A 215 20.71 -3.92 46.17
N GLY A 216 21.90 -4.51 46.13
CA GLY A 216 22.17 -5.86 46.62
C GLY A 216 21.71 -6.97 45.66
N SER A 217 21.44 -6.62 44.40
CA SER A 217 20.95 -7.56 43.38
C SER A 217 21.60 -7.27 42.03
N PHE A 218 22.46 -8.18 41.57
CA PHE A 218 23.19 -8.05 40.31
C PHE A 218 22.26 -7.75 39.12
N LEU A 219 21.14 -8.46 39.02
CA LEU A 219 20.20 -8.32 37.91
C LEU A 219 19.54 -6.93 37.88
N TYR A 220 19.18 -6.40 39.05
CA TYR A 220 18.57 -5.08 39.17
C TYR A 220 19.60 -3.95 38.99
N ASP A 221 20.82 -4.14 39.47
CA ASP A 221 21.91 -3.19 39.30
C ASP A 221 22.45 -3.14 37.86
N PHE A 222 22.38 -4.25 37.10
CA PHE A 222 22.56 -4.25 35.64
C PHE A 222 21.44 -3.48 34.93
N PHE A 223 20.18 -3.71 35.35
CA PHE A 223 19.02 -3.05 34.72
C PHE A 223 19.00 -1.54 34.95
N MET A 224 19.06 -1.09 36.21
CA MET A 224 18.94 0.32 36.59
C MET A 224 20.27 1.06 36.73
N GLY A 225 21.41 0.39 36.60
CA GLY A 225 22.74 0.99 36.75
C GLY A 225 23.17 1.24 38.20
N ILE A 226 24.49 1.43 38.37
CA ILE A 226 25.16 1.66 39.67
C ILE A 226 25.75 3.07 39.78
N GLU A 227 26.39 3.60 38.73
CA GLU A 227 26.86 5.00 38.71
C GLU A 227 25.73 5.93 38.28
N LEU A 228 25.57 7.07 38.97
CA LEU A 228 24.62 8.10 38.56
C LEU A 228 24.97 8.66 37.17
N ASN A 229 26.14 9.29 37.01
CA ASN A 229 26.60 9.90 35.75
C ASN A 229 28.02 9.43 35.41
N PRO A 230 28.18 8.23 34.80
CA PRO A 230 29.51 7.69 34.49
C PRO A 230 30.16 8.43 33.31
N ARG A 231 31.45 8.76 33.47
CA ARG A 231 32.23 9.55 32.50
C ARG A 231 33.57 8.95 32.12
N PHE A 232 34.07 9.34 30.95
CA PHE A 232 35.49 9.22 30.58
C PHE A 232 36.16 10.60 30.61
N GLY A 233 37.14 10.76 31.51
CA GLY A 233 37.66 12.08 31.85
C GLY A 233 36.56 13.03 32.33
N GLU A 234 36.77 14.32 32.13
CA GLU A 234 35.80 15.35 32.58
C GLU A 234 34.68 15.59 31.54
N ASN A 235 34.98 15.42 30.25
CA ASN A 235 34.15 15.93 29.15
C ASN A 235 33.21 14.90 28.50
N PHE A 236 33.48 13.59 28.61
CA PHE A 236 32.65 12.55 27.98
C PHE A 236 31.66 11.95 28.98
N ASP A 237 30.38 12.28 28.82
CA ASP A 237 29.30 11.80 29.69
C ASP A 237 28.45 10.76 28.96
N LEU A 238 28.37 9.54 29.52
CA LEU A 238 27.72 8.42 28.84
C LEU A 238 26.22 8.62 28.66
N LYS A 239 25.52 9.35 29.55
CA LYS A 239 24.08 9.60 29.37
C LYS A 239 23.82 10.56 28.23
N LEU A 240 24.49 11.72 28.24
CA LEU A 240 24.28 12.74 27.21
C LEU A 240 24.71 12.21 25.84
N PHE A 241 25.81 11.44 25.78
CA PHE A 241 26.24 10.77 24.56
C PHE A 241 25.20 9.75 24.06
N THR A 242 24.74 8.84 24.93
CA THR A 242 23.85 7.74 24.54
C THR A 242 22.49 8.24 24.09
N ASN A 243 21.85 9.13 24.86
CA ASN A 243 20.56 9.69 24.46
C ASN A 243 20.72 10.66 23.27
N GLY A 244 21.57 11.68 23.41
CA GLY A 244 21.68 12.75 22.44
C GLY A 244 22.37 12.38 21.13
N ARG A 245 23.40 11.52 21.12
CA ARG A 245 24.16 11.21 19.89
C ARG A 245 23.80 9.86 19.29
N ALA A 246 23.69 8.82 20.10
CA ALA A 246 23.39 7.48 19.58
C ALA A 246 21.89 7.30 19.29
N GLY A 247 21.01 7.72 20.20
CA GLY A 247 19.55 7.59 20.06
C GLY A 247 18.92 8.68 19.20
N MET A 248 18.84 9.92 19.71
CA MET A 248 18.09 11.00 19.05
C MET A 248 18.58 11.33 17.63
N MET A 249 19.87 11.13 17.33
CA MET A 249 20.42 11.47 16.02
C MET A 249 20.08 10.44 14.93
N VAL A 250 20.03 9.15 15.27
CA VAL A 250 19.76 8.10 14.29
C VAL A 250 18.30 8.09 13.85
N TRP A 251 17.38 8.59 14.67
CA TRP A 251 15.95 8.75 14.35
C TRP A 251 15.76 9.42 12.98
N THR A 252 16.18 10.67 12.82
CA THR A 252 16.04 11.39 11.54
C THR A 252 16.80 10.72 10.38
N LEU A 253 17.93 10.05 10.60
CA LEU A 253 18.61 9.27 9.56
C LEU A 253 17.75 8.07 9.08
N ILE A 254 17.06 7.38 10.00
CA ILE A 254 16.15 6.29 9.66
C ILE A 254 14.99 6.81 8.81
N ASP A 255 14.40 7.94 9.19
CA ASP A 255 13.26 8.53 8.44
C ASP A 255 13.69 8.97 7.02
N PHE A 256 14.82 9.69 6.90
CA PHE A 256 15.38 10.07 5.59
C PHE A 256 15.82 8.86 4.75
N SER A 257 16.31 7.79 5.37
CA SER A 257 16.69 6.57 4.64
C SER A 257 15.47 5.77 4.18
N ASN A 258 14.36 5.80 4.91
CA ASN A 258 13.07 5.27 4.45
C ASN A 258 12.49 6.09 3.29
N MET A 259 12.58 7.43 3.34
CA MET A 259 12.22 8.29 2.20
C MET A 259 13.02 7.95 0.94
N ALA A 260 14.35 7.81 1.08
CA ALA A 260 15.22 7.47 -0.05
C ALA A 260 14.99 6.05 -0.57
N TYR A 261 14.76 5.07 0.30
CA TYR A 261 14.40 3.71 -0.07
C TYR A 261 13.09 3.65 -0.85
N GLN A 262 12.05 4.35 -0.39
CA GLN A 262 10.79 4.47 -1.13
C GLN A 262 11.02 5.11 -2.51
N TYR A 263 11.75 6.23 -2.57
CA TYR A 263 12.10 6.90 -3.82
C TYR A 263 12.84 5.98 -4.80
N GLN A 264 13.84 5.23 -4.33
CA GLN A 264 14.62 4.28 -5.14
C GLN A 264 13.76 3.12 -5.68
N ASN A 265 12.69 2.73 -4.97
CA ASN A 265 11.86 1.59 -5.38
C ASN A 265 10.70 1.98 -6.32
N GLN A 266 10.13 3.18 -6.20
CA GLN A 266 8.94 3.60 -6.96
C GLN A 266 9.09 4.92 -7.76
N GLY A 267 10.24 5.60 -7.67
CA GLY A 267 10.53 6.86 -8.38
C GLY A 267 9.93 8.14 -7.76
N TYR A 268 9.16 8.02 -6.67
CA TYR A 268 8.58 9.16 -5.95
C TYR A 268 8.36 8.84 -4.46
N VAL A 269 8.15 9.86 -3.61
CA VAL A 269 7.87 9.69 -2.17
C VAL A 269 6.43 10.08 -1.87
N GLU A 270 5.71 9.24 -1.12
CA GLU A 270 4.33 9.49 -0.71
C GLU A 270 4.24 10.69 0.25
N PRO A 271 3.26 11.61 0.05
CA PRO A 271 3.09 12.78 0.93
C PRO A 271 3.00 12.45 2.42
N SER A 272 2.43 11.29 2.76
CA SER A 272 2.30 10.85 4.16
C SER A 272 3.67 10.63 4.81
N LEU A 273 4.63 10.01 4.11
CA LEU A 273 5.98 9.79 4.63
C LEU A 273 6.76 11.10 4.75
N ILE A 274 6.60 12.02 3.78
CA ILE A 274 7.20 13.36 3.83
C ILE A 274 6.72 14.13 5.07
N LEU A 275 5.41 14.15 5.33
CA LEU A 275 4.82 14.90 6.44
C LEU A 275 5.13 14.29 7.82
N VAL A 276 5.20 12.95 7.91
CA VAL A 276 5.66 12.23 9.11
C VAL A 276 7.11 12.58 9.42
N THR A 277 8.00 12.44 8.42
CA THR A 277 9.44 12.79 8.55
C THR A 277 9.64 14.25 8.92
N ALA A 278 8.82 15.17 8.38
CA ALA A 278 8.86 16.59 8.73
C ALA A 278 8.49 16.84 10.20
N LEU A 279 7.42 16.24 10.74
CA LEU A 279 7.05 16.38 12.15
C LEU A 279 8.12 15.80 13.10
N GLN A 280 8.65 14.62 12.78
CA GLN A 280 9.72 13.98 13.57
C GLN A 280 11.02 14.79 13.51
N THR A 281 11.39 15.33 12.34
CA THR A 281 12.56 16.21 12.19
C THR A 281 12.40 17.49 13.01
N ILE A 282 11.22 18.13 13.00
CA ILE A 282 10.96 19.31 13.85
C ILE A 282 11.22 18.97 15.33
N TYR A 283 10.74 17.81 15.81
CA TYR A 283 10.92 17.38 17.19
C TYR A 283 12.40 17.12 17.55
N VAL A 284 13.12 16.37 16.71
CA VAL A 284 14.54 16.03 16.94
C VAL A 284 15.44 17.25 16.86
N VAL A 285 15.21 18.15 15.90
CA VAL A 285 15.98 19.41 15.78
C VAL A 285 15.65 20.35 16.95
N ASP A 286 14.40 20.43 17.40
CA ASP A 286 14.02 21.21 18.58
C ASP A 286 14.67 20.66 19.87
N PHE A 287 14.81 19.34 20.01
CA PHE A 287 15.62 18.75 21.08
C PHE A 287 17.07 19.24 21.04
N PHE A 288 17.72 19.24 19.87
CA PHE A 288 19.11 19.67 19.73
C PHE A 288 19.34 21.17 19.91
N ILE A 289 18.41 22.02 19.45
CA ILE A 289 18.42 23.47 19.72
C ILE A 289 18.38 23.73 21.24
N ASN A 290 17.71 22.85 22.00
CA ASN A 290 17.47 23.01 23.43
C ASN A 290 18.18 21.95 24.28
N GLU A 291 19.28 21.37 23.78
CA GLU A 291 19.96 20.22 24.40
C GLU A 291 20.37 20.51 25.86
N SER A 292 20.71 21.77 26.20
CA SER A 292 21.02 22.18 27.57
C SER A 292 19.86 22.03 28.57
N TRP A 293 18.61 21.97 28.09
CA TRP A 293 17.44 21.69 28.92
C TRP A 293 17.36 20.21 29.34
N TYR A 294 17.89 19.30 28.51
CA TYR A 294 17.92 17.87 28.82
C TYR A 294 18.72 17.56 30.10
N LEU A 295 19.73 18.38 30.43
CA LEU A 295 20.49 18.31 31.69
C LEU A 295 19.63 18.49 32.96
N ARG A 296 18.35 18.87 32.82
CA ARG A 296 17.39 19.10 33.91
C ARG A 296 16.28 18.04 33.97
N THR A 297 16.35 16.99 33.15
CA THR A 297 15.42 15.85 33.14
C THR A 297 15.63 14.88 34.31
N ILE A 298 14.71 13.93 34.48
CA ILE A 298 14.83 12.84 35.46
C ILE A 298 16.03 11.94 35.15
N ASP A 299 16.25 11.64 33.88
CA ASP A 299 17.31 10.79 33.33
C ASP A 299 18.70 11.24 33.81
N VAL A 300 19.00 12.54 33.73
CA VAL A 300 20.31 13.11 34.13
C VAL A 300 20.39 13.32 35.64
N LYS A 301 19.30 13.74 36.29
CA LYS A 301 19.28 14.09 37.72
C LYS A 301 19.29 12.88 38.67
N PHE A 302 18.55 11.83 38.34
CA PHE A 302 18.09 10.84 39.32
C PHE A 302 18.28 9.39 38.88
N ASP A 303 18.00 9.06 37.62
CA ASP A 303 18.20 7.70 37.12
C ASP A 303 19.69 7.39 37.00
N HIS A 304 20.07 6.14 37.25
CA HIS A 304 21.46 5.69 37.14
C HIS A 304 21.67 5.03 35.77
N TYR A 305 22.90 5.00 35.28
CA TYR A 305 23.17 4.52 33.93
C TYR A 305 23.41 3.01 33.89
N GLY A 306 22.45 2.28 33.32
CA GLY A 306 22.47 0.83 33.11
C GLY A 306 21.68 0.46 31.86
N PHE A 307 21.13 -0.76 31.79
CA PHE A 307 20.37 -1.25 30.63
C PHE A 307 19.18 -0.37 30.27
N TYR A 308 18.41 0.10 31.26
CA TYR A 308 17.23 0.94 31.05
C TYR A 308 17.53 2.15 30.13
N LEU A 309 18.56 2.94 30.46
CA LEU A 309 18.95 4.11 29.65
C LEU A 309 19.75 3.71 28.39
N SER A 310 20.68 2.74 28.49
CA SER A 310 21.54 2.40 27.36
C SER A 310 20.80 1.68 26.24
N TRP A 311 20.16 0.54 26.51
CA TRP A 311 19.34 -0.17 25.51
C TRP A 311 18.11 0.64 25.09
N GLY A 312 17.53 1.44 26.01
CA GLY A 312 16.45 2.38 25.71
C GLY A 312 16.81 3.36 24.59
N CYS A 313 17.97 4.01 24.66
CA CYS A 313 18.42 4.93 23.62
C CYS A 313 19.00 4.24 22.38
N PHE A 314 19.70 3.11 22.55
CA PHE A 314 20.36 2.42 21.43
C PHE A 314 19.43 1.57 20.56
N CYS A 315 18.37 1.00 21.13
CA CYS A 315 17.52 0.03 20.45
C CYS A 315 16.04 0.40 20.51
N PHE A 316 15.49 0.71 21.69
CA PHE A 316 14.06 1.03 21.80
C PHE A 316 13.70 2.27 20.99
N LEU A 317 14.39 3.41 21.21
CA LEU A 317 14.10 4.64 20.49
C LEU A 317 14.21 4.46 18.96
N PRO A 318 15.32 3.94 18.39
CA PRO A 318 15.46 3.76 16.95
C PRO A 318 14.49 2.75 16.32
N THR A 319 13.97 1.78 17.08
CA THR A 319 13.03 0.76 16.55
C THR A 319 11.56 1.14 16.72
N THR A 320 11.21 1.99 17.69
CA THR A 320 9.80 2.27 18.04
C THR A 320 9.34 3.67 17.65
N TYR A 321 10.17 4.70 17.74
CA TYR A 321 9.79 6.09 17.42
C TYR A 321 9.73 6.37 15.91
N THR A 322 10.30 5.45 15.12
CA THR A 322 10.40 5.49 13.66
C THR A 322 9.42 4.53 12.98
N ILE A 323 8.54 3.83 13.72
CA ILE A 323 7.63 2.80 13.15
C ILE A 323 6.81 3.35 11.99
N GLN A 324 6.38 4.61 12.05
CA GLN A 324 5.62 5.29 11.00
C GLN A 324 6.45 5.42 9.72
N GLY A 325 7.73 5.82 9.84
CA GLY A 325 8.68 5.93 8.73
C GLY A 325 9.07 4.56 8.17
N GLN A 326 9.32 3.56 9.03
CA GLN A 326 9.57 2.18 8.65
C GLN A 326 8.39 1.57 7.87
N TYR A 327 7.17 1.73 8.41
CA TYR A 327 5.96 1.21 7.80
C TYR A 327 5.72 1.85 6.44
N LEU A 328 5.67 3.19 6.36
CA LEU A 328 5.41 3.88 5.10
C LEU A 328 6.54 3.68 4.07
N GLY A 329 7.79 3.55 4.51
CA GLY A 329 8.93 3.23 3.64
C GLY A 329 8.84 1.85 2.99
N ARG A 330 8.22 0.86 3.67
CA ARG A 330 8.04 -0.51 3.18
C ARG A 330 6.68 -0.74 2.50
N TYR A 331 5.64 -0.04 2.96
CA TYR A 331 4.25 -0.11 2.50
C TYR A 331 3.78 1.31 2.11
N PRO A 332 4.07 1.76 0.88
CA PRO A 332 3.71 3.10 0.42
C PRO A 332 2.19 3.28 0.45
N SER A 333 1.71 4.19 1.31
CA SER A 333 0.29 4.55 1.39
C SER A 333 0.12 6.02 1.72
N SER A 334 -0.97 6.62 1.23
CA SER A 334 -1.24 8.03 1.51
C SER A 334 -2.72 8.34 1.72
N ALA A 335 -2.99 9.22 2.70
CA ALA A 335 -4.33 9.72 2.94
C ALA A 335 -4.69 10.87 1.98
N SER A 336 -5.96 11.31 1.99
CA SER A 336 -6.39 12.41 1.13
C SER A 336 -5.76 13.74 1.56
N THR A 337 -5.48 14.64 0.62
CA THR A 337 -4.83 15.94 0.90
C THR A 337 -5.48 16.74 2.03
N PRO A 338 -6.82 16.82 2.18
CA PRO A 338 -7.45 17.51 3.31
C PRO A 338 -7.19 16.83 4.66
N TYR A 339 -7.14 15.50 4.70
CA TYR A 339 -6.81 14.73 5.90
C TYR A 339 -5.35 14.98 6.31
N LEU A 340 -4.43 14.90 5.35
CA LEU A 340 -3.01 15.17 5.57
C LEU A 340 -2.76 16.60 6.03
N ALA A 341 -3.37 17.59 5.37
CA ALA A 341 -3.27 18.99 5.76
C ALA A 341 -3.81 19.23 7.19
N PHE A 342 -4.94 18.62 7.56
CA PHE A 342 -5.49 18.73 8.90
C PHE A 342 -4.57 18.14 9.97
N PHE A 343 -4.14 16.88 9.83
CA PHE A 343 -3.30 16.23 10.84
C PHE A 343 -1.89 16.82 10.89
N PHE A 344 -1.31 17.24 9.77
CA PHE A 344 -0.03 17.95 9.78
C PHE A 344 -0.14 19.31 10.49
N ALA A 345 -1.16 20.12 10.18
CA ALA A 345 -1.38 21.40 10.85
C ALA A 345 -1.67 21.22 12.36
N LEU A 346 -2.41 20.19 12.74
CA LEU A 346 -2.67 19.84 14.14
C LEU A 346 -1.39 19.38 14.86
N GLY A 347 -0.52 18.61 14.19
CA GLY A 347 0.78 18.21 14.72
C GLY A 347 1.70 19.42 14.97
N VAL A 348 1.79 20.33 14.00
CA VAL A 348 2.51 21.61 14.14
C VAL A 348 1.92 22.48 15.27
N ALA A 349 0.59 22.51 15.43
CA ALA A 349 -0.06 23.20 16.55
C ALA A 349 0.28 22.55 17.92
N GLY A 350 0.34 21.22 17.98
CA GLY A 350 0.81 20.47 19.16
C GLY A 350 2.25 20.81 19.54
N TYR A 351 3.15 20.85 18.55
CA TYR A 351 4.54 21.31 18.72
C TYR A 351 4.60 22.76 19.24
N ILE A 352 3.85 23.70 18.63
CA ILE A 352 3.81 25.10 19.07
C ILE A 352 3.31 25.21 20.51
N LEU A 353 2.30 24.42 20.91
CA LEU A 353 1.82 24.36 22.29
C LEU A 353 2.92 23.85 23.24
N PHE A 354 3.52 22.69 22.95
CA PHE A 354 4.62 22.12 23.75
C PHE A 354 5.76 23.13 23.96
N ARG A 355 6.20 23.77 22.88
CA ARG A 355 7.29 24.75 22.85
C ARG A 355 6.92 26.04 23.61
N SER A 356 5.72 26.57 23.39
CA SER A 356 5.19 27.76 24.08
C SER A 356 5.12 27.55 25.61
N VAL A 357 4.58 26.42 26.06
CA VAL A 357 4.44 26.10 27.49
C VAL A 357 5.81 25.98 28.16
N ASN A 358 6.76 25.28 27.53
CA ASN A 358 8.13 25.15 28.07
C ASN A 358 8.87 26.49 28.13
N HIS A 359 8.72 27.35 27.12
CA HIS A 359 9.35 28.67 27.09
C HIS A 359 8.82 29.60 28.19
N GLN A 360 7.51 29.58 28.49
CA GLN A 360 6.96 30.33 29.64
C GLN A 360 7.60 29.91 30.98
N LYS A 361 7.77 28.60 31.21
CA LYS A 361 8.47 28.05 32.39
C LYS A 361 9.92 28.52 32.47
N GLU A 362 10.61 28.61 31.33
CA GLU A 362 11.98 29.10 31.29
C GLU A 362 12.06 30.60 31.62
N ILE A 363 11.26 31.46 30.97
CA ILE A 363 11.26 32.90 31.24
C ILE A 363 10.96 33.19 32.71
N VAL A 364 9.91 32.57 33.28
CA VAL A 364 9.54 32.74 34.69
C VAL A 364 10.71 32.35 35.61
N ARG A 365 11.40 31.24 35.34
CA ARG A 365 12.55 30.79 36.15
C ARG A 365 13.77 31.70 35.96
N ARG A 366 14.10 32.10 34.74
CA ARG A 366 15.26 32.95 34.42
C ARG A 366 15.14 34.36 35.01
N THR A 367 13.91 34.88 35.09
CA THR A 367 13.61 36.22 35.66
C THR A 367 13.27 36.19 37.15
N GLY A 368 13.23 35.02 37.79
CA GLY A 368 12.78 34.89 39.18
C GLY A 368 11.34 35.35 39.41
N GLY A 369 10.45 35.14 38.41
CA GLY A 369 9.06 35.60 38.40
C GLY A 369 8.86 37.04 37.90
N LYS A 370 9.93 37.80 37.63
CA LYS A 370 9.85 39.20 37.18
C LYS A 370 9.69 39.29 35.66
N CYS A 371 8.59 38.76 35.15
CA CYS A 371 8.25 38.77 33.72
C CYS A 371 6.76 38.97 33.47
N THR A 372 6.41 39.25 32.21
CA THR A 372 5.03 39.37 31.74
C THR A 372 4.65 38.11 30.94
N ILE A 373 3.50 37.50 31.26
CA ILE A 373 2.93 36.36 30.55
C ILE A 373 1.55 36.77 30.03
N TRP A 374 1.33 36.66 28.72
CA TRP A 374 0.09 37.08 28.03
C TRP A 374 -0.36 38.51 28.42
N GLY A 375 0.58 39.47 28.45
CA GLY A 375 0.30 40.88 28.74
C GLY A 375 0.09 41.22 30.23
N LYS A 376 0.09 40.24 31.15
CA LYS A 376 -0.04 40.44 32.60
C LYS A 376 1.24 40.05 33.35
N PRO A 377 1.55 40.65 34.52
CA PRO A 377 2.64 40.19 35.38
C PRO A 377 2.50 38.70 35.74
N ALA A 378 3.61 37.97 35.82
CA ALA A 378 3.60 36.53 36.06
C ALA A 378 3.26 36.18 37.51
N GLU A 379 2.05 35.66 37.73
CA GLU A 379 1.66 35.05 39.00
C GLU A 379 2.48 33.77 39.26
N CYS A 380 3.09 33.70 40.45
CA CYS A 380 3.99 32.63 40.87
C CYS A 380 3.81 32.29 42.35
N ILE A 381 3.86 31.00 42.71
CA ILE A 381 3.95 30.51 44.08
C ILE A 381 5.41 30.21 44.43
N VAL A 382 5.88 30.70 45.58
CA VAL A 382 7.20 30.35 46.13
C VAL A 382 7.03 29.13 47.07
N ALA A 383 7.20 27.94 46.52
CA ALA A 383 7.18 26.70 47.30
C ALA A 383 8.49 26.54 48.07
N SER A 384 8.41 26.21 49.37
CA SER A 384 9.58 25.84 50.18
C SER A 384 9.53 24.36 50.50
N PHE A 385 10.65 23.65 50.35
CA PHE A 385 10.78 22.23 50.66
C PHE A 385 12.06 21.95 51.43
N ARG A 386 12.09 20.84 52.19
CA ARG A 386 13.26 20.40 52.95
C ARG A 386 13.85 19.15 52.31
N THR A 387 15.15 19.13 52.10
CA THR A 387 15.91 17.97 51.58
C THR A 387 16.33 17.04 52.72
N SER A 388 16.79 15.83 52.37
CA SER A 388 17.18 14.79 53.34
C SER A 388 18.43 15.13 54.16
N ASP A 389 19.26 16.05 53.70
CA ASP A 389 20.36 16.66 54.45
C ASP A 389 19.88 17.74 55.46
N GLY A 390 18.57 17.98 55.52
CA GLY A 390 17.94 18.94 56.41
C GLY A 390 17.94 20.39 55.90
N GLN A 391 18.52 20.68 54.73
CA GLN A 391 18.52 22.03 54.15
C GLN A 391 17.13 22.46 53.65
N GLN A 392 16.87 23.77 53.67
CA GLN A 392 15.60 24.35 53.22
C GLN A 392 15.79 25.05 51.87
N HIS A 393 15.12 24.53 50.84
CA HIS A 393 15.19 25.04 49.47
C HIS A 393 13.89 25.76 49.09
N ARG A 394 14.00 26.68 48.12
CA ARG A 394 12.85 27.40 47.54
C ARG A 394 12.78 27.13 46.04
N SER A 395 11.57 26.95 45.52
CA SER A 395 11.28 26.79 44.09
C SER A 395 10.13 27.68 43.67
N LEU A 396 10.23 28.29 42.49
CA LEU A 396 9.17 29.04 41.85
C LEU A 396 8.27 28.11 41.02
N LEU A 397 6.97 28.17 41.26
CA LEU A 397 5.92 27.53 40.47
C LEU A 397 5.13 28.62 39.77
N SER A 398 5.01 28.56 38.44
CA SER A 398 4.18 29.52 37.70
C SER A 398 2.71 29.14 37.80
N CYS A 399 1.85 30.14 38.02
CA CYS A 399 0.38 30.01 38.03
C CYS A 399 -0.26 30.87 36.94
N SER A 400 0.54 31.34 35.97
CA SER A 400 0.14 32.23 34.89
C SER A 400 0.35 31.58 33.53
N GLY A 401 -0.36 32.09 32.51
CA GLY A 401 -0.34 31.51 31.16
C GLY A 401 -0.80 30.05 31.14
N TRP A 402 -0.08 29.22 30.40
CA TRP A 402 -0.41 27.79 30.26
C TRP A 402 -0.32 27.02 31.58
N TRP A 403 0.61 27.39 32.47
CA TRP A 403 0.81 26.72 33.76
C TRP A 403 -0.29 27.04 34.78
N GLY A 404 -0.99 28.17 34.61
CA GLY A 404 -2.23 28.47 35.33
C GLY A 404 -3.43 27.67 34.84
N TRP A 405 -3.49 27.35 33.54
CA TRP A 405 -4.56 26.54 32.94
C TRP A 405 -4.43 25.04 33.23
N SER A 406 -3.22 24.49 33.13
CA SER A 406 -2.96 23.08 33.38
C SER A 406 -1.54 22.86 33.88
N ARG A 407 -1.39 21.98 34.87
CA ARG A 407 -0.08 21.55 35.41
C ARG A 407 0.86 20.98 34.35
N HIS A 408 0.33 20.46 33.24
CA HIS A 408 1.09 19.79 32.18
C HIS A 408 0.56 20.07 30.77
N ALA A 409 0.22 21.33 30.46
CA ALA A 409 -0.18 21.74 29.11
C ALA A 409 0.88 21.39 28.02
N ASN A 410 2.16 21.28 28.39
CA ASN A 410 3.22 20.84 27.49
C ASN A 410 3.05 19.38 27.07
N TYR A 411 2.66 18.48 27.98
CA TYR A 411 2.45 17.06 27.65
C TYR A 411 1.27 16.87 26.70
N LEU A 412 0.24 17.73 26.76
CA LEU A 412 -0.83 17.72 25.77
C LEU A 412 -0.31 18.07 24.37
N GLY A 413 0.56 19.08 24.24
CA GLY A 413 1.19 19.42 22.95
C GLY A 413 2.04 18.27 22.37
N ASP A 414 2.81 17.62 23.24
CA ASP A 414 3.65 16.45 22.91
C ASP A 414 2.82 15.24 22.43
N LEU A 415 1.71 14.96 23.14
CA LEU A 415 0.75 13.92 22.78
C LEU A 415 0.03 14.22 21.46
N ILE A 416 -0.35 15.48 21.20
CA ILE A 416 -0.96 15.89 19.93
C ILE A 416 0.01 15.67 18.76
N LEU A 417 1.26 16.11 18.90
CA LEU A 417 2.31 15.91 17.88
C LEU A 417 2.56 14.41 17.60
N SER A 418 2.68 13.62 18.67
CA SER A 418 2.88 12.16 18.58
C SER A 418 1.70 11.47 17.89
N PHE A 419 0.47 11.80 18.29
CA PHE A 419 -0.76 11.26 17.69
C PHE A 419 -0.89 11.64 16.21
N CYS A 420 -0.60 12.88 15.84
CA CYS A 420 -0.67 13.32 14.45
C CYS A 420 0.36 12.60 13.57
N SER A 421 1.56 12.34 14.09
CA SER A 421 2.59 11.56 13.40
C SER A 421 2.12 10.13 13.11
N CYS A 422 1.35 9.51 14.02
CA CYS A 422 0.70 8.21 13.77
C CYS A 422 -0.49 8.31 12.80
N ALA A 423 -1.33 9.34 12.94
CA ALA A 423 -2.56 9.49 12.14
C ALA A 423 -2.25 9.68 10.65
N LEU A 424 -1.16 10.39 10.32
CA LEU A 424 -0.73 10.66 8.94
C LEU A 424 -0.47 9.39 8.11
N VAL A 425 -0.20 8.23 8.72
CA VAL A 425 0.03 6.95 8.01
C VAL A 425 -1.20 6.55 7.17
N GLY A 426 -2.41 6.75 7.70
CA GLY A 426 -3.66 6.37 7.05
C GLY A 426 -3.89 4.85 6.95
N ASN A 427 -5.15 4.42 6.85
CA ASN A 427 -5.50 3.01 6.65
C ASN A 427 -6.86 2.91 5.91
N ILE A 428 -6.92 2.12 4.83
CA ILE A 428 -8.13 1.96 4.01
C ILE A 428 -9.22 1.18 4.76
N ALA A 429 -8.86 0.11 5.46
CA ALA A 429 -9.76 -0.64 6.34
C ALA A 429 -10.34 0.24 7.46
N ALA A 430 -9.55 1.16 8.02
CA ALA A 430 -10.04 2.12 9.01
C ALA A 430 -11.07 3.09 8.43
N LYS A 431 -10.86 3.61 7.20
CA LYS A 431 -11.86 4.43 6.49
C LYS A 431 -13.16 3.65 6.23
N ILE A 432 -13.07 2.38 5.82
CA ILE A 432 -14.22 1.49 5.62
C ILE A 432 -14.98 1.30 6.95
N ARG A 433 -14.24 0.99 8.03
CA ARG A 433 -14.79 0.81 9.38
C ARG A 433 -15.51 2.06 9.90
N ASP A 434 -15.02 3.25 9.56
CA ASP A 434 -15.69 4.49 9.94
C ASP A 434 -16.94 4.77 9.09
N PHE A 435 -16.92 4.50 7.78
CA PHE A 435 -18.15 4.53 6.96
C PHE A 435 -19.21 3.54 7.49
N TYR A 436 -18.80 2.34 7.91
CA TYR A 436 -19.70 1.34 8.51
C TYR A 436 -20.35 1.83 9.81
N LYS A 437 -19.55 2.33 10.77
CA LYS A 437 -20.05 2.91 12.03
C LYS A 437 -21.04 4.05 11.78
N LEU A 438 -20.77 4.89 10.79
CA LEU A 438 -21.63 6.01 10.39
C LEU A 438 -22.82 5.59 9.51
N ARG A 439 -22.93 4.30 9.15
CA ARG A 439 -23.91 3.74 8.20
C ARG A 439 -23.93 4.46 6.84
N GLN A 440 -22.77 4.96 6.40
CA GLN A 440 -22.62 5.65 5.13
C GLN A 440 -22.21 4.67 4.02
N PRO A 441 -22.89 4.70 2.86
CA PRO A 441 -22.44 3.94 1.70
C PRO A 441 -21.14 4.56 1.14
N TYR A 442 -20.25 3.71 0.64
CA TYR A 442 -19.09 4.13 -0.15
C TYR A 442 -19.02 3.36 -1.48
N ARG A 443 -18.18 3.84 -2.39
CA ARG A 443 -17.83 3.18 -3.65
C ARG A 443 -16.31 3.09 -3.78
N VAL A 444 -15.85 2.13 -4.57
CA VAL A 444 -14.42 1.89 -4.83
C VAL A 444 -14.06 2.51 -6.19
N PHE A 445 -12.91 3.16 -6.27
CA PHE A 445 -12.33 3.69 -7.49
C PHE A 445 -11.03 2.94 -7.80
N HIS A 446 -10.94 2.45 -9.04
CA HIS A 446 -9.95 1.46 -9.50
C HIS A 446 -8.87 2.07 -10.43
N GLY A 447 -8.84 3.39 -10.60
CA GLY A 447 -7.98 4.08 -11.58
C GLY A 447 -8.50 3.96 -13.03
N SER A 448 -8.83 2.76 -13.48
CA SER A 448 -9.36 2.46 -14.81
C SER A 448 -10.65 1.63 -14.76
N SER A 449 -11.44 1.61 -15.85
CA SER A 449 -12.61 0.73 -15.97
C SER A 449 -13.13 0.62 -17.41
N SER A 450 -13.41 -0.61 -17.86
CA SER A 450 -13.98 -0.92 -19.18
C SER A 450 -15.52 -1.08 -19.16
N THR A 451 -16.19 -0.67 -18.07
CA THR A 451 -17.64 -0.83 -17.90
C THR A 451 -18.41 0.27 -18.62
N THR A 452 -19.43 -0.06 -19.43
CA THR A 452 -20.20 0.97 -20.17
C THR A 452 -21.15 1.80 -19.29
N ARG A 453 -21.27 1.47 -18.00
CA ARG A 453 -22.11 2.18 -17.01
C ARG A 453 -21.67 3.64 -16.80
N SER A 454 -22.64 4.50 -16.51
CA SER A 454 -22.42 5.93 -16.23
C SER A 454 -21.57 6.19 -14.96
N ARG A 455 -20.59 7.11 -15.06
CA ARG A 455 -19.76 7.57 -13.92
C ARG A 455 -20.58 8.36 -12.88
N HIS A 456 -20.19 8.26 -11.61
CA HIS A 456 -20.91 8.85 -10.47
C HIS A 456 -20.58 10.34 -10.25
N GLY A 457 -21.53 11.07 -9.65
CA GLY A 457 -21.37 12.50 -9.33
C GLY A 457 -20.55 12.78 -8.07
N SER A 458 -20.12 14.04 -7.92
CA SER A 458 -19.16 14.56 -6.93
C SER A 458 -19.54 14.44 -5.45
N HIS A 459 -20.73 13.92 -5.12
CA HIS A 459 -21.26 13.86 -3.75
C HIS A 459 -21.33 12.43 -3.18
N THR A 460 -20.48 11.51 -3.67
CA THR A 460 -20.41 10.13 -3.14
C THR A 460 -19.10 9.88 -2.42
N ASN A 461 -19.15 9.15 -1.29
CA ASN A 461 -17.95 8.69 -0.60
C ASN A 461 -17.21 7.69 -1.49
N VAL A 462 -15.94 7.97 -1.80
CA VAL A 462 -15.10 7.13 -2.65
C VAL A 462 -13.86 6.69 -1.90
N ILE A 463 -13.52 5.42 -2.03
CA ILE A 463 -12.25 4.83 -1.63
C ILE A 463 -11.44 4.59 -2.89
N ASP A 464 -10.34 5.31 -3.00
CA ASP A 464 -9.37 5.10 -4.07
C ASP A 464 -8.47 3.91 -3.70
N ILE A 465 -8.38 2.93 -4.60
CA ILE A 465 -7.43 1.81 -4.52
C ILE A 465 -6.56 1.71 -5.77
N SER A 466 -6.52 2.72 -6.64
CA SER A 466 -5.75 2.70 -7.89
C SER A 466 -4.27 2.33 -7.72
N MET A 467 -3.71 2.62 -6.54
CA MET A 467 -2.38 2.18 -6.10
C MET A 467 -2.19 0.64 -6.07
N LEU A 468 -3.23 -0.14 -5.71
CA LEU A 468 -3.17 -1.61 -5.58
C LEU A 468 -3.14 -2.26 -6.97
N SER A 469 -1.97 -2.26 -7.60
CA SER A 469 -1.72 -2.48 -9.04
C SER A 469 -0.47 -3.32 -9.34
N GLN A 470 0.13 -3.94 -8.32
CA GLN A 470 1.36 -4.72 -8.40
C GLN A 470 1.13 -6.22 -8.55
N VAL A 471 2.03 -6.87 -9.29
CA VAL A 471 2.23 -8.32 -9.25
C VAL A 471 3.19 -8.61 -8.11
N ILE A 472 2.72 -9.31 -7.07
CA ILE A 472 3.46 -9.54 -5.84
C ILE A 472 4.47 -10.70 -6.00
N SER A 473 4.04 -11.81 -6.60
CA SER A 473 4.93 -12.95 -6.87
C SER A 473 4.37 -13.89 -7.95
N VAL A 474 5.26 -14.64 -8.59
CA VAL A 474 4.94 -15.76 -9.50
C VAL A 474 5.63 -17.01 -8.96
N ASP A 475 4.86 -18.00 -8.54
CA ASP A 475 5.36 -19.30 -8.09
C ASP A 475 5.34 -20.28 -9.27
N THR A 476 6.52 -20.69 -9.74
CA THR A 476 6.69 -21.63 -10.85
C THR A 476 6.46 -23.09 -10.47
N THR A 477 6.54 -23.42 -9.18
CA THR A 477 6.35 -24.77 -8.63
C THR A 477 4.86 -25.06 -8.48
N GLN A 478 4.13 -24.17 -7.81
CA GLN A 478 2.67 -24.24 -7.66
C GLN A 478 1.93 -23.77 -8.92
N ARG A 479 2.60 -23.01 -9.80
CA ARG A 479 2.01 -22.34 -10.97
C ARG A 479 0.89 -21.40 -10.55
N THR A 480 1.21 -20.45 -9.70
CA THR A 480 0.28 -19.40 -9.26
C THR A 480 0.92 -18.02 -9.37
N CYS A 481 0.08 -16.99 -9.50
CA CYS A 481 0.47 -15.58 -9.51
C CYS A 481 -0.31 -14.86 -8.41
N LEU A 482 0.38 -14.22 -7.49
CA LEU A 482 -0.23 -13.41 -6.44
C LEU A 482 -0.24 -11.94 -6.88
N VAL A 483 -1.42 -11.34 -6.96
CA VAL A 483 -1.62 -10.01 -7.56
C VAL A 483 -2.59 -9.14 -6.79
N GLU A 484 -2.36 -7.83 -6.88
CA GLU A 484 -3.31 -6.81 -6.42
C GLU A 484 -4.48 -6.63 -7.41
N PRO A 485 -5.67 -6.16 -6.95
CA PRO A 485 -6.91 -6.14 -7.73
C PRO A 485 -6.89 -5.27 -8.99
N ASN A 486 -6.01 -4.27 -9.10
CA ASN A 486 -5.95 -3.39 -10.26
C ASN A 486 -4.78 -3.71 -11.21
N VAL A 487 -4.09 -4.85 -11.05
CA VAL A 487 -3.19 -5.38 -12.09
C VAL A 487 -4.01 -5.63 -13.37
N PRO A 488 -3.71 -4.95 -14.50
CA PRO A 488 -4.36 -5.21 -15.78
C PRO A 488 -3.82 -6.47 -16.46
N MET A 489 -4.61 -7.07 -17.36
CA MET A 489 -4.26 -8.32 -18.04
C MET A 489 -2.94 -8.25 -18.80
N ASP A 490 -2.61 -7.15 -19.47
CA ASP A 490 -1.31 -7.01 -20.15
C ASP A 490 -0.12 -7.10 -19.18
N ARG A 491 -0.17 -6.41 -18.04
CA ARG A 491 0.88 -6.49 -17.01
C ARG A 491 0.95 -7.87 -16.35
N LEU A 492 -0.18 -8.54 -16.14
CA LEU A 492 -0.20 -9.93 -15.65
C LEU A 492 0.46 -10.90 -16.64
N ILE A 493 0.18 -10.75 -17.94
CA ILE A 493 0.83 -11.54 -19.00
C ILE A 493 2.33 -11.24 -19.09
N GLU A 494 2.73 -9.97 -19.09
CA GLU A 494 4.14 -9.58 -19.13
C GLU A 494 4.95 -10.06 -17.91
N ALA A 495 4.31 -10.22 -16.75
CA ALA A 495 4.95 -10.75 -15.55
C ALA A 495 5.02 -12.29 -15.52
N THR A 496 4.12 -13.00 -16.22
CA THR A 496 4.02 -14.48 -16.15
C THR A 496 4.69 -15.19 -17.33
N ILE A 497 4.64 -14.63 -18.55
CA ILE A 497 5.28 -15.21 -19.74
C ILE A 497 6.78 -15.51 -19.56
N PRO A 498 7.61 -14.67 -18.91
CA PRO A 498 9.04 -14.96 -18.69
C PRO A 498 9.31 -16.26 -17.93
N TYR A 499 8.34 -16.75 -17.15
CA TYR A 499 8.41 -18.02 -16.42
C TYR A 499 7.84 -19.21 -17.21
N GLY A 500 7.46 -19.01 -18.48
CA GLY A 500 6.80 -20.03 -19.30
C GLY A 500 5.36 -20.32 -18.86
N LEU A 501 4.68 -19.33 -18.25
CA LEU A 501 3.35 -19.48 -17.64
C LEU A 501 2.39 -18.36 -18.10
N ILE A 502 1.09 -18.64 -18.11
CA ILE A 502 0.00 -17.67 -18.33
C ILE A 502 -1.23 -18.04 -17.49
N PRO A 503 -2.15 -17.10 -17.18
CA PRO A 503 -3.48 -17.44 -16.66
C PRO A 503 -4.27 -18.32 -17.65
N PRO A 504 -5.07 -19.30 -17.20
CA PRO A 504 -5.90 -20.13 -18.07
C PRO A 504 -7.05 -19.37 -18.74
N VAL A 505 -7.50 -18.26 -18.13
CA VAL A 505 -8.49 -17.33 -18.69
C VAL A 505 -7.84 -15.95 -18.67
N VAL A 506 -7.76 -15.32 -19.84
CA VAL A 506 -7.15 -14.01 -20.06
C VAL A 506 -8.20 -13.16 -20.75
N MET A 507 -8.59 -12.03 -20.16
CA MET A 507 -9.56 -11.15 -20.80
C MET A 507 -8.95 -10.47 -22.02
N GLU A 508 -9.67 -10.53 -23.14
CA GLU A 508 -9.11 -10.23 -24.47
C GLU A 508 -8.87 -8.72 -24.69
N PHE A 509 -9.29 -7.90 -23.73
CA PHE A 509 -8.96 -6.47 -23.62
C PHE A 509 -7.85 -6.25 -22.56
N PRO A 510 -6.65 -5.78 -22.95
CA PRO A 510 -5.51 -5.54 -22.06
C PRO A 510 -5.81 -4.77 -20.77
N GLY A 511 -6.77 -3.83 -20.82
CA GLY A 511 -7.10 -2.94 -19.71
C GLY A 511 -7.99 -3.52 -18.61
N ILE A 512 -8.55 -4.73 -18.76
CA ILE A 512 -9.38 -5.33 -17.70
C ILE A 512 -8.45 -5.85 -16.59
N THR A 513 -8.78 -5.56 -15.33
CA THR A 513 -7.95 -5.92 -14.18
C THR A 513 -8.31 -7.27 -13.57
N ALA A 514 -7.40 -7.90 -12.82
CA ALA A 514 -7.66 -9.17 -12.14
C ALA A 514 -8.85 -9.10 -11.16
N GLY A 515 -8.96 -8.02 -10.39
CA GLY A 515 -10.10 -7.78 -9.48
C GLY A 515 -11.39 -7.42 -10.20
N GLY A 516 -11.31 -6.70 -11.32
CA GLY A 516 -12.43 -6.51 -12.23
C GLY A 516 -12.88 -7.84 -12.87
N GLY A 517 -11.93 -8.73 -13.10
CA GLY A 517 -12.10 -10.09 -13.60
C GLY A 517 -12.92 -10.96 -12.63
N PHE A 518 -12.45 -11.06 -11.39
CA PHE A 518 -13.07 -11.83 -10.31
C PHE A 518 -14.46 -11.29 -9.93
N ALA A 519 -14.59 -9.98 -9.73
CA ALA A 519 -15.86 -9.36 -9.35
C ALA A 519 -16.83 -9.19 -10.54
N GLY A 520 -16.34 -9.31 -11.78
CA GLY A 520 -17.12 -9.28 -13.01
C GLY A 520 -17.55 -10.67 -13.48
N THR A 521 -18.00 -10.78 -14.74
CA THR A 521 -18.40 -12.06 -15.35
C THR A 521 -17.26 -12.73 -16.10
N SER A 522 -16.50 -12.00 -16.92
CA SER A 522 -15.22 -12.41 -17.52
C SER A 522 -15.19 -13.84 -18.08
N GLY A 523 -16.02 -14.07 -19.10
CA GLY A 523 -15.98 -15.26 -19.95
C GLY A 523 -15.29 -14.93 -21.27
N GLU A 524 -14.42 -15.80 -21.76
CA GLU A 524 -13.55 -15.55 -22.91
C GLU A 524 -13.40 -16.82 -23.75
N SER A 525 -12.62 -16.78 -24.84
CA SER A 525 -12.43 -17.93 -25.76
C SER A 525 -11.93 -19.23 -25.09
N SER A 526 -11.29 -19.19 -23.92
CA SER A 526 -10.90 -20.40 -23.16
C SER A 526 -11.91 -20.82 -22.07
N SER A 527 -12.98 -20.05 -21.85
CA SER A 527 -13.91 -20.26 -20.73
C SER A 527 -14.81 -21.49 -20.86
N PHE A 528 -15.02 -22.04 -22.05
CA PHE A 528 -15.66 -23.35 -22.22
C PHE A 528 -14.86 -24.48 -21.53
N ARG A 529 -13.53 -24.34 -21.45
CA ARG A 529 -12.63 -25.30 -20.80
C ARG A 529 -12.46 -24.99 -19.31
N HIS A 530 -12.09 -23.74 -19.01
CA HIS A 530 -11.63 -23.34 -17.68
C HIS A 530 -12.70 -22.71 -16.78
N GLY A 531 -13.87 -22.36 -17.32
CA GLY A 531 -14.87 -21.54 -16.64
C GLY A 531 -14.62 -20.04 -16.80
N PHE A 532 -15.38 -19.23 -16.08
CA PHE A 532 -15.14 -17.79 -15.95
C PHE A 532 -13.84 -17.52 -15.18
N PHE A 533 -13.31 -16.29 -15.27
CA PHE A 533 -12.03 -15.94 -14.64
C PHE A 533 -11.95 -16.30 -13.13
N ASN A 534 -13.04 -16.16 -12.38
CA ASN A 534 -13.10 -16.52 -10.96
C ASN A 534 -12.81 -18.01 -10.70
N GLU A 535 -13.10 -18.91 -11.64
CA GLU A 535 -12.79 -20.33 -11.47
C GLU A 535 -11.29 -20.62 -11.59
N THR A 536 -10.50 -19.69 -12.14
CA THR A 536 -9.03 -19.77 -12.16
C THR A 536 -8.37 -19.27 -10.88
N VAL A 537 -9.13 -18.64 -9.98
CA VAL A 537 -8.63 -18.10 -8.70
C VAL A 537 -8.68 -19.19 -7.62
N ASP A 538 -7.63 -19.23 -6.78
CA ASP A 538 -7.55 -20.12 -5.61
C ASP A 538 -8.07 -19.45 -4.34
N PHE A 539 -7.68 -18.18 -4.10
CA PHE A 539 -8.23 -17.36 -3.02
C PHE A 539 -8.23 -15.87 -3.37
N VAL A 540 -9.03 -15.12 -2.62
CA VAL A 540 -8.98 -13.65 -2.54
C VAL A 540 -8.84 -13.19 -1.09
N GLU A 541 -8.16 -12.07 -0.88
CA GLU A 541 -8.29 -11.29 0.35
C GLU A 541 -9.30 -10.16 0.11
N MET A 542 -10.15 -9.89 1.11
CA MET A 542 -11.18 -8.86 1.03
C MET A 542 -11.29 -8.06 2.33
N ILE A 543 -11.43 -6.74 2.19
CA ILE A 543 -11.94 -5.89 3.27
C ILE A 543 -13.47 -5.91 3.24
N LEU A 544 -14.07 -6.40 4.33
CA LEU A 544 -15.52 -6.50 4.51
C LEU A 544 -16.19 -5.14 4.71
N GLY A 545 -17.52 -5.12 4.66
CA GLY A 545 -18.31 -3.90 4.85
C GLY A 545 -18.05 -3.16 6.16
N ASN A 546 -17.61 -3.87 7.21
CA ASN A 546 -17.24 -3.33 8.53
C ASN A 546 -15.76 -2.94 8.68
N GLY A 547 -14.93 -3.15 7.66
CA GLY A 547 -13.50 -2.84 7.68
C GLY A 547 -12.62 -3.91 8.34
N ASP A 548 -13.12 -5.14 8.49
CA ASP A 548 -12.28 -6.29 8.81
C ASP A 548 -11.69 -6.90 7.53
N ILE A 549 -10.48 -7.44 7.61
CA ILE A 549 -9.77 -8.07 6.50
C ILE A 549 -9.89 -9.58 6.68
N ILE A 550 -10.36 -10.29 5.65
CA ILE A 550 -10.45 -11.75 5.66
C ILE A 550 -9.97 -12.36 4.34
N ARG A 551 -9.59 -13.63 4.39
CA ARG A 551 -9.34 -14.47 3.22
C ARG A 551 -10.61 -15.25 2.87
N ALA A 552 -10.81 -15.50 1.58
CA ALA A 552 -11.87 -16.38 1.08
C ALA A 552 -11.33 -17.26 -0.05
N SER A 553 -11.54 -18.56 0.05
CA SER A 553 -11.17 -19.62 -0.90
C SER A 553 -12.31 -20.63 -1.04
N ARG A 554 -12.04 -21.83 -1.60
CA ARG A 554 -13.03 -22.92 -1.66
C ARG A 554 -13.15 -23.68 -0.34
N GLU A 555 -12.17 -23.53 0.54
CA GLU A 555 -12.03 -24.19 1.84
C GLU A 555 -12.33 -23.24 3.02
N GLU A 556 -12.06 -21.95 2.85
CA GLU A 556 -12.23 -20.89 3.84
C GLU A 556 -13.25 -19.85 3.33
N HIS A 557 -14.32 -19.56 4.08
CA HIS A 557 -15.34 -18.59 3.66
C HIS A 557 -15.91 -18.84 2.24
N GLU A 558 -16.10 -20.12 1.88
CA GLU A 558 -16.59 -20.61 0.58
C GLU A 558 -17.83 -19.86 0.05
N ASP A 559 -18.78 -19.53 0.92
CA ASP A 559 -20.00 -18.82 0.55
C ASP A 559 -19.74 -17.36 0.14
N LEU A 560 -18.75 -16.69 0.73
CA LEU A 560 -18.26 -15.39 0.27
C LEU A 560 -17.43 -15.53 -1.00
N PHE A 561 -16.54 -16.52 -1.09
CA PHE A 561 -15.67 -16.69 -2.25
C PHE A 561 -16.49 -16.81 -3.55
N HIS A 562 -17.48 -17.71 -3.56
CA HIS A 562 -18.40 -17.84 -4.68
C HIS A 562 -19.42 -16.70 -4.78
N GLY A 563 -19.88 -16.15 -3.65
CA GLY A 563 -20.87 -15.08 -3.63
C GLY A 563 -20.35 -13.70 -4.04
N ALA A 564 -19.05 -13.43 -3.87
CA ALA A 564 -18.39 -12.19 -4.27
C ALA A 564 -18.03 -12.18 -5.77
N ALA A 565 -17.78 -13.36 -6.34
CA ALA A 565 -17.54 -13.53 -7.77
C ALA A 565 -18.78 -13.10 -8.58
N GLY A 566 -18.60 -12.26 -9.60
CA GLY A 566 -19.72 -11.67 -10.36
C GLY A 566 -20.59 -10.65 -9.61
N ALA A 567 -20.42 -10.46 -8.29
CA ALA A 567 -21.21 -9.51 -7.50
C ALA A 567 -20.73 -8.04 -7.62
N ALA A 568 -19.86 -7.73 -8.57
CA ALA A 568 -19.33 -6.38 -8.84
C ALA A 568 -18.78 -5.65 -7.60
N GLY A 569 -18.25 -6.37 -6.60
CA GLY A 569 -17.71 -5.82 -5.35
C GLY A 569 -18.76 -5.19 -4.44
N THR A 570 -19.91 -5.86 -4.22
CA THR A 570 -20.98 -5.40 -3.32
C THR A 570 -21.02 -6.13 -1.97
N LEU A 571 -20.15 -7.12 -1.77
CA LEU A 571 -19.97 -7.85 -0.50
C LEU A 571 -18.71 -7.42 0.26
N GLY A 572 -17.82 -6.67 -0.37
CA GLY A 572 -16.55 -6.19 0.17
C GLY A 572 -15.66 -5.65 -0.94
N MET A 573 -14.43 -5.29 -0.57
CA MET A 573 -13.40 -4.77 -1.46
C MET A 573 -12.22 -5.73 -1.49
N THR A 574 -11.98 -6.39 -2.61
CA THR A 574 -10.81 -7.26 -2.82
C THR A 574 -9.52 -6.46 -2.74
N THR A 575 -8.52 -7.00 -2.04
CA THR A 575 -7.17 -6.41 -1.83
C THR A 575 -6.06 -7.28 -2.41
N LEU A 576 -6.25 -8.60 -2.47
CA LEU A 576 -5.27 -9.55 -3.00
C LEU A 576 -5.97 -10.72 -3.70
N ILE A 577 -5.34 -11.29 -4.73
CA ILE A 577 -5.89 -12.41 -5.53
C ILE A 577 -4.77 -13.38 -5.87
N GLN A 578 -4.97 -14.68 -5.66
CA GLN A 578 -4.09 -15.72 -6.20
C GLN A 578 -4.71 -16.38 -7.42
N VAL A 579 -4.12 -16.16 -8.59
CA VAL A 579 -4.56 -16.67 -9.89
C VAL A 579 -3.72 -17.89 -10.26
N ARG A 580 -4.35 -19.01 -10.63
CA ARG A 580 -3.63 -20.18 -11.17
C ARG A 580 -3.07 -19.90 -12.55
N LEU A 581 -2.00 -20.60 -12.90
CA LEU A 581 -1.30 -20.50 -14.17
C LEU A 581 -1.21 -21.87 -14.86
N VAL A 582 -1.25 -21.84 -16.19
CA VAL A 582 -0.97 -22.96 -17.08
C VAL A 582 0.32 -22.70 -17.86
N LYS A 583 0.90 -23.75 -18.45
CA LYS A 583 2.10 -23.62 -19.28
C LYS A 583 1.80 -22.79 -20.52
N ALA A 584 2.55 -21.70 -20.70
CA ALA A 584 2.59 -20.97 -21.95
C ALA A 584 3.21 -21.83 -23.06
N LYS A 585 2.84 -21.54 -24.31
CA LYS A 585 3.51 -22.05 -25.52
C LYS A 585 3.73 -20.89 -26.49
N GLN A 586 4.67 -21.01 -27.42
CA GLN A 586 5.09 -19.87 -28.26
C GLN A 586 3.98 -19.35 -29.20
N PHE A 587 3.13 -20.24 -29.72
CA PHE A 587 2.10 -19.94 -30.70
C PHE A 587 0.75 -20.53 -30.33
N VAL A 588 -0.31 -19.92 -30.86
CA VAL A 588 -1.63 -20.53 -31.02
C VAL A 588 -1.78 -20.90 -32.49
N LYS A 589 -1.98 -22.20 -32.75
CA LYS A 589 -2.39 -22.74 -34.05
C LYS A 589 -3.88 -22.49 -34.19
N THR A 590 -4.24 -21.45 -34.92
CA THR A 590 -5.61 -20.97 -35.05
C THR A 590 -6.22 -21.48 -36.34
N THR A 591 -7.35 -22.18 -36.25
CA THR A 591 -8.09 -22.70 -37.41
C THR A 591 -9.45 -22.03 -37.51
N TYR A 592 -9.71 -21.45 -38.68
CA TYR A 592 -10.95 -20.78 -39.06
C TYR A 592 -11.82 -21.74 -39.86
N HIS A 593 -13.00 -22.09 -39.34
CA HIS A 593 -13.96 -22.99 -39.97
C HIS A 593 -15.11 -22.15 -40.56
N ARG A 594 -15.24 -22.09 -41.88
CA ARG A 594 -16.32 -21.32 -42.52
C ARG A 594 -17.66 -22.03 -42.31
N VAL A 595 -18.63 -21.30 -41.76
CA VAL A 595 -20.02 -21.76 -41.61
C VAL A 595 -20.96 -20.93 -42.49
N ASP A 596 -22.06 -21.57 -42.88
CA ASP A 596 -23.03 -21.14 -43.89
C ASP A 596 -24.44 -20.91 -43.34
N SER A 597 -24.66 -21.17 -42.05
CA SER A 597 -25.88 -20.79 -41.33
C SER A 597 -25.60 -20.47 -39.86
N VAL A 598 -26.53 -19.78 -39.22
CA VAL A 598 -26.55 -19.61 -37.75
C VAL A 598 -26.55 -20.97 -37.05
N THR A 599 -27.39 -21.90 -37.51
CA THR A 599 -27.47 -23.29 -37.03
C THR A 599 -26.12 -24.00 -37.10
N SER A 600 -25.43 -23.93 -38.25
CA SER A 600 -24.14 -24.62 -38.44
C SER A 600 -23.02 -23.95 -37.65
N GLY A 601 -23.09 -22.64 -37.43
CA GLY A 601 -22.24 -21.89 -36.50
C GLY A 601 -22.38 -22.34 -35.04
N ILE A 602 -23.62 -22.40 -34.52
CA ILE A 602 -23.90 -22.85 -33.14
C ILE A 602 -23.47 -24.31 -32.94
N ALA A 603 -23.85 -25.20 -33.87
CA ALA A 603 -23.51 -26.62 -33.80
C ALA A 603 -22.00 -26.86 -33.87
N THR A 604 -21.29 -26.20 -34.78
CA THR A 604 -19.82 -26.30 -34.92
C THR A 604 -19.11 -25.76 -33.68
N THR A 605 -19.60 -24.65 -33.09
CA THR A 605 -19.07 -24.11 -31.83
C THR A 605 -19.20 -25.13 -30.70
N LYS A 606 -20.37 -25.76 -30.53
CA LYS A 606 -20.62 -26.81 -29.52
C LYS A 606 -19.69 -28.02 -29.74
N GLN A 607 -19.61 -28.54 -30.97
CA GLN A 607 -18.75 -29.67 -31.32
C GLN A 607 -17.25 -29.39 -31.09
N CYS A 608 -16.80 -28.16 -31.30
CA CYS A 608 -15.40 -27.79 -31.07
C CYS A 608 -15.02 -27.74 -29.58
N CYS A 609 -15.98 -27.48 -28.68
CA CYS A 609 -15.75 -27.49 -27.24
C CYS A 609 -15.41 -28.89 -26.68
N GLU A 610 -15.94 -29.94 -27.31
CA GLU A 610 -15.74 -31.34 -26.92
C GLU A 610 -14.32 -31.86 -27.26
N LYS A 611 -13.62 -31.20 -28.19
CA LYS A 611 -12.30 -31.64 -28.68
C LYS A 611 -11.22 -31.35 -27.63
N VAL A 612 -10.58 -32.40 -27.10
CA VAL A 612 -9.59 -32.31 -26.00
C VAL A 612 -8.37 -31.44 -26.34
N TYR A 613 -7.94 -31.42 -27.60
CA TYR A 613 -6.75 -30.68 -28.06
C TYR A 613 -7.01 -29.18 -28.34
N VAL A 614 -8.24 -28.71 -28.17
CA VAL A 614 -8.60 -27.31 -28.40
C VAL A 614 -8.55 -26.56 -27.06
N ASP A 615 -7.75 -25.50 -26.99
CA ASP A 615 -7.57 -24.64 -25.82
C ASP A 615 -8.50 -23.41 -25.87
N TYR A 616 -8.81 -22.94 -27.09
CA TYR A 616 -9.63 -21.75 -27.34
C TYR A 616 -10.72 -22.02 -28.39
N VAL A 617 -11.93 -21.51 -28.16
CA VAL A 617 -13.06 -21.52 -29.11
C VAL A 617 -13.77 -20.17 -29.04
N ASP A 618 -13.93 -19.49 -30.17
CA ASP A 618 -14.83 -18.35 -30.35
C ASP A 618 -15.42 -18.36 -31.77
N GLY A 619 -16.26 -17.39 -32.12
CA GLY A 619 -16.85 -17.31 -33.45
C GLY A 619 -17.37 -15.93 -33.80
N ILE A 620 -17.51 -15.66 -35.10
CA ILE A 620 -18.03 -14.40 -35.63
C ILE A 620 -19.05 -14.72 -36.72
N LEU A 621 -20.30 -14.31 -36.52
CA LEU A 621 -21.35 -14.35 -37.53
C LEU A 621 -21.48 -12.97 -38.18
N TYR A 622 -21.42 -12.89 -39.50
CA TYR A 622 -21.48 -11.63 -40.27
C TYR A 622 -22.84 -11.38 -40.91
N SER A 623 -23.60 -12.44 -41.14
CA SER A 623 -24.99 -12.49 -41.60
C SER A 623 -25.54 -13.89 -41.30
N ASN A 624 -26.83 -14.12 -41.54
CA ASN A 624 -27.45 -15.44 -41.35
C ASN A 624 -26.77 -16.57 -42.14
N ASP A 625 -26.18 -16.25 -43.30
CA ASP A 625 -25.58 -17.17 -44.26
C ASP A 625 -24.03 -17.14 -44.30
N HIS A 626 -23.40 -16.36 -43.41
CA HIS A 626 -21.95 -16.19 -43.40
C HIS A 626 -21.38 -16.03 -42.00
N GLY A 627 -20.61 -17.01 -41.56
CA GLY A 627 -19.89 -16.95 -40.29
C GLY A 627 -18.59 -17.75 -40.28
N VAL A 628 -17.86 -17.63 -39.18
CA VAL A 628 -16.65 -18.41 -38.90
C VAL A 628 -16.67 -18.87 -37.46
N VAL A 629 -16.45 -20.16 -37.23
CA VAL A 629 -16.04 -20.67 -35.91
C VAL A 629 -14.51 -20.74 -35.89
N ILE A 630 -13.92 -20.25 -34.81
CA ILE A 630 -12.49 -20.07 -34.62
C ILE A 630 -12.06 -21.04 -33.52
N THR A 631 -10.98 -21.76 -33.74
CA THR A 631 -10.42 -22.70 -32.75
C THR A 631 -8.93 -22.48 -32.60
N GLY A 632 -8.41 -22.52 -31.37
CA GLY A 632 -6.99 -22.36 -31.05
C GLY A 632 -6.43 -23.57 -30.31
N GLU A 633 -5.28 -24.06 -30.77
CA GLU A 633 -4.46 -25.09 -30.12
C GLU A 633 -3.10 -24.47 -29.75
N LEU A 634 -2.73 -24.48 -28.47
CA LEU A 634 -1.42 -24.01 -28.02
C LEU A 634 -0.32 -24.91 -28.60
N THR A 635 0.70 -24.34 -29.21
CA THR A 635 1.85 -25.09 -29.74
C THR A 635 3.18 -24.35 -29.63
N ASN A 636 4.28 -25.09 -29.48
CA ASN A 636 5.64 -24.55 -29.58
C ASN A 636 6.21 -24.68 -31.00
N THR A 637 5.52 -25.38 -31.91
CA THR A 637 6.04 -25.70 -33.24
C THR A 637 5.20 -25.05 -34.33
N LYS A 638 5.83 -24.20 -35.14
CA LYS A 638 5.27 -23.66 -36.39
C LYS A 638 6.02 -24.27 -37.58
N PRO A 639 5.35 -24.86 -38.59
CA PRO A 639 6.01 -25.30 -39.82
C PRO A 639 6.75 -24.15 -40.51
N ALA A 640 7.83 -24.45 -41.23
CA ALA A 640 8.68 -23.43 -41.87
C ALA A 640 7.88 -22.57 -42.88
N ASP A 641 7.07 -23.22 -43.72
CA ASP A 641 6.34 -22.60 -44.83
C ASP A 641 5.15 -21.71 -44.40
N TYR A 642 4.75 -21.74 -43.12
CA TYR A 642 3.64 -20.94 -42.61
C TYR A 642 4.14 -19.58 -42.11
N PRO A 643 3.67 -18.45 -42.67
CA PRO A 643 4.05 -17.12 -42.17
C PRO A 643 3.42 -16.87 -40.79
N ILE A 644 4.13 -16.12 -39.95
CA ILE A 644 3.61 -15.62 -38.67
C ILE A 644 2.55 -14.55 -38.95
N LYS A 645 1.48 -14.54 -38.15
CA LYS A 645 0.42 -13.52 -38.21
C LYS A 645 0.37 -12.70 -36.93
N THR A 646 0.42 -11.39 -37.07
CA THR A 646 0.29 -10.40 -36.00
C THR A 646 -0.94 -9.52 -36.24
N PHE A 647 -1.45 -8.93 -35.17
CA PHE A 647 -2.63 -8.06 -35.19
C PHE A 647 -2.39 -6.75 -34.42
N SER A 648 -1.36 -6.66 -33.59
CA SER A 648 -1.07 -5.53 -32.71
C SER A 648 -0.52 -4.28 -33.42
N ASN A 649 0.13 -4.40 -34.60
CA ASN A 649 0.77 -3.27 -35.25
C ASN A 649 -0.22 -2.41 -36.04
N ALA A 650 0.03 -1.10 -36.13
CA ALA A 650 -0.79 -0.17 -36.91
C ALA A 650 -0.99 -0.57 -38.38
N GLY A 651 0.00 -1.24 -38.99
CA GLY A 651 -0.07 -1.75 -40.37
C GLY A 651 -0.93 -3.00 -40.57
N ASP A 652 -1.25 -3.72 -39.48
CA ASP A 652 -1.91 -5.02 -39.48
C ASP A 652 -3.44 -4.88 -39.70
N PRO A 653 -4.10 -5.89 -40.28
CA PRO A 653 -5.56 -5.93 -40.29
C PRO A 653 -6.11 -6.01 -38.86
N TRP A 654 -7.29 -5.44 -38.63
CA TRP A 654 -8.05 -5.74 -37.41
C TRP A 654 -8.54 -7.18 -37.49
N PHE A 655 -8.47 -7.94 -36.39
CA PHE A 655 -8.67 -9.40 -36.40
C PHE A 655 -9.98 -9.82 -37.09
N TYR A 656 -11.13 -9.23 -36.73
CA TYR A 656 -12.42 -9.59 -37.35
C TYR A 656 -12.50 -9.31 -38.87
N LEU A 657 -11.71 -8.37 -39.40
CA LEU A 657 -11.62 -8.13 -40.86
C LEU A 657 -10.75 -9.19 -41.55
N HIS A 658 -9.68 -9.62 -40.88
CA HIS A 658 -8.86 -10.73 -41.35
C HIS A 658 -9.66 -12.04 -41.36
N VAL A 659 -10.38 -12.34 -40.28
CA VAL A 659 -11.31 -13.50 -40.22
C VAL A 659 -12.35 -13.43 -41.35
N LYS A 660 -12.94 -12.26 -41.60
CA LYS A 660 -13.88 -12.08 -42.70
C LYS A 660 -13.25 -12.37 -44.06
N HIS A 661 -12.07 -11.83 -44.32
CA HIS A 661 -11.36 -12.06 -45.59
C HIS A 661 -10.97 -13.53 -45.78
N GLN A 662 -10.55 -14.22 -44.71
CA GLN A 662 -10.31 -15.66 -44.75
C GLN A 662 -11.61 -16.42 -45.09
N ALA A 663 -12.72 -16.07 -44.45
CA ALA A 663 -14.04 -16.65 -44.74
C ALA A 663 -14.46 -16.45 -46.20
N GLU A 664 -14.35 -15.23 -46.73
CA GLU A 664 -14.69 -14.90 -48.11
C GLU A 664 -13.86 -15.70 -49.13
N SER A 665 -12.60 -15.99 -48.82
CA SER A 665 -11.70 -16.76 -49.68
C SER A 665 -11.87 -18.28 -49.62
N LEU A 666 -12.52 -18.80 -48.57
CA LEU A 666 -12.73 -20.23 -48.34
C LEU A 666 -14.04 -20.74 -48.97
N PRO A 667 -14.06 -21.95 -49.57
CA PRO A 667 -15.30 -22.66 -49.87
C PRO A 667 -16.17 -22.87 -48.61
N PRO A 668 -17.51 -23.00 -48.73
CA PRO A 668 -18.38 -23.36 -47.61
C PRO A 668 -17.90 -24.63 -46.90
N LEU A 669 -17.96 -24.65 -45.57
CA LEU A 669 -17.50 -25.75 -44.70
C LEU A 669 -15.99 -26.10 -44.80
N ALA A 670 -15.19 -25.32 -45.55
CA ALA A 670 -13.75 -25.45 -45.55
C ALA A 670 -13.11 -24.75 -44.34
N ALA A 671 -11.86 -25.13 -44.03
CA ALA A 671 -11.09 -24.54 -42.95
C ALA A 671 -9.66 -24.18 -43.39
N VAL A 672 -9.10 -23.11 -42.80
CA VAL A 672 -7.69 -22.73 -42.95
C VAL A 672 -7.04 -22.54 -41.59
N THR A 673 -5.78 -22.94 -41.47
CA THR A 673 -4.98 -22.83 -40.24
C THR A 673 -3.86 -21.81 -40.41
N GLU A 674 -3.67 -20.97 -39.40
CA GLU A 674 -2.56 -20.04 -39.27
C GLU A 674 -1.87 -20.22 -37.90
N TYR A 675 -0.69 -19.62 -37.72
CA TYR A 675 0.05 -19.65 -36.45
C TYR A 675 0.29 -18.23 -35.96
N ILE A 676 -0.37 -17.89 -34.85
CA ILE A 676 -0.38 -16.57 -34.24
C ILE A 676 0.49 -16.65 -32.97
N PRO A 677 1.43 -15.71 -32.73
CA PRO A 677 2.19 -15.67 -31.47
C PRO A 677 1.25 -15.54 -30.27
N LEU A 678 1.59 -16.16 -29.13
CA LEU A 678 0.68 -16.24 -27.99
C LEU A 678 0.10 -14.88 -27.55
N GLY A 679 0.95 -13.87 -27.33
CA GLY A 679 0.49 -12.54 -26.91
C GLY A 679 -0.41 -11.85 -27.95
N GLU A 680 -0.13 -12.03 -29.24
CA GLU A 680 -0.95 -11.53 -30.35
C GLU A 680 -2.33 -12.20 -30.41
N TYR A 681 -2.44 -13.48 -30.02
CA TYR A 681 -3.73 -14.18 -29.96
C TYR A 681 -4.55 -13.76 -28.72
N LEU A 682 -3.90 -13.65 -27.55
CA LEU A 682 -4.57 -13.27 -26.30
C LEU A 682 -5.23 -11.88 -26.39
N PHE A 683 -4.59 -10.93 -27.06
CA PHE A 683 -5.10 -9.56 -27.21
C PHE A 683 -5.55 -9.20 -28.64
N ARG A 684 -5.91 -10.21 -29.45
CA ARG A 684 -6.29 -10.06 -30.87
C ARG A 684 -7.43 -9.07 -31.14
N TYR A 685 -8.28 -8.80 -30.15
CA TYR A 685 -9.41 -7.87 -30.24
C TYR A 685 -9.16 -6.49 -29.62
N ASP A 686 -7.96 -6.20 -29.08
CA ASP A 686 -7.64 -4.88 -28.52
C ASP A 686 -7.76 -3.77 -29.57
N ARG A 687 -7.26 -4.02 -30.79
CA ARG A 687 -7.47 -3.11 -31.91
C ARG A 687 -8.89 -3.23 -32.44
N ALA A 688 -9.60 -2.10 -32.33
CA ALA A 688 -11.02 -1.87 -32.62
C ALA A 688 -12.04 -2.46 -31.64
N ALA A 689 -11.63 -3.01 -30.49
CA ALA A 689 -12.52 -3.63 -29.51
C ALA A 689 -13.56 -4.54 -30.20
N PHE A 690 -13.06 -5.67 -30.73
CA PHE A 690 -13.74 -6.45 -31.76
C PHE A 690 -13.99 -5.61 -33.03
N TRP A 691 -15.21 -5.11 -33.24
CA TRP A 691 -15.59 -4.26 -34.37
C TRP A 691 -16.18 -2.90 -33.97
N VAL A 692 -16.26 -2.59 -32.68
CA VAL A 692 -16.82 -1.34 -32.16
C VAL A 692 -16.09 -0.12 -32.73
N GLY A 693 -14.76 -0.19 -32.89
CA GLY A 693 -13.93 0.85 -33.47
C GLY A 693 -14.32 1.28 -34.89
N ARG A 694 -14.95 0.39 -35.69
CA ARG A 694 -15.49 0.74 -37.01
C ARG A 694 -16.55 1.83 -36.91
N GLN A 695 -17.29 1.88 -35.80
CA GLN A 695 -18.40 2.80 -35.62
C GLN A 695 -17.95 4.25 -35.35
N GLY A 696 -16.69 4.46 -34.95
CA GLY A 696 -16.08 5.81 -34.95
C GLY A 696 -16.00 6.41 -36.36
N TYR A 697 -15.69 5.60 -37.37
CA TYR A 697 -15.67 6.03 -38.78
C TYR A 697 -17.10 6.33 -39.28
N THR A 698 -18.06 5.47 -38.95
CA THR A 698 -19.49 5.70 -39.20
C THR A 698 -19.98 7.00 -38.55
N TYR A 699 -19.54 7.30 -37.32
CA TYR A 699 -19.87 8.53 -36.62
C TYR A 699 -19.30 9.75 -37.35
N PHE A 700 -17.98 9.80 -37.61
CA PHE A 700 -17.37 11.01 -38.18
C PHE A 700 -17.73 11.27 -39.65
N LYS A 701 -18.23 10.27 -40.40
CA LYS A 701 -18.74 10.31 -41.80
C LYS A 701 -17.77 10.76 -42.90
N ILE A 702 -16.94 11.76 -42.62
CA ILE A 702 -15.96 12.38 -43.51
C ILE A 702 -14.65 11.57 -43.52
N VAL A 703 -14.40 10.78 -42.47
CA VAL A 703 -13.21 9.91 -42.35
C VAL A 703 -13.46 8.57 -43.08
N PRO A 704 -12.79 8.30 -44.22
CA PRO A 704 -12.98 7.06 -44.97
C PRO A 704 -12.50 5.82 -44.20
N PHE A 705 -13.25 4.73 -44.23
CA PHE A 705 -12.84 3.45 -43.63
C PHE A 705 -11.91 2.68 -44.60
N ASN A 706 -10.63 3.03 -44.63
CA ASN A 706 -9.61 2.35 -45.43
C ASN A 706 -8.31 2.11 -44.65
N ARG A 707 -7.34 1.39 -45.26
CA ARG A 707 -6.07 1.02 -44.59
C ARG A 707 -5.27 2.23 -44.10
N PHE A 708 -5.25 3.33 -44.85
CA PHE A 708 -4.53 4.54 -44.46
C PHE A 708 -5.13 5.20 -43.21
N PHE A 709 -6.46 5.38 -43.17
CA PHE A 709 -7.10 5.98 -42.00
C PHE A 709 -7.22 5.04 -40.79
N ARG A 710 -7.08 3.72 -40.96
CA ARG A 710 -6.87 2.79 -39.83
C ARG A 710 -5.47 2.94 -39.24
N TRP A 711 -4.44 3.05 -40.08
CA TRP A 711 -3.07 3.31 -39.62
C TRP A 711 -2.91 4.70 -38.98
N LEU A 712 -3.53 5.74 -39.54
CA LEU A 712 -3.44 7.12 -39.04
C LEU A 712 -4.15 7.33 -37.68
N LEU A 713 -5.23 6.57 -37.41
CA LEU A 713 -6.03 6.68 -36.20
C LEU A 713 -5.84 5.46 -35.28
N ASP A 714 -4.71 4.77 -35.42
CA ASP A 714 -4.47 3.50 -34.72
C ASP A 714 -4.42 3.66 -33.20
N ASP A 715 -3.77 4.72 -32.70
CA ASP A 715 -3.69 5.02 -31.26
C ASP A 715 -5.07 5.18 -30.59
N TYR A 716 -6.08 5.63 -31.36
CA TYR A 716 -7.48 5.77 -30.93
C TYR A 716 -8.30 4.48 -31.06
N SER A 717 -7.76 3.46 -31.74
CA SER A 717 -8.44 2.20 -32.01
C SER A 717 -8.24 1.15 -30.91
N HIS A 718 -7.26 1.32 -30.01
CA HIS A 718 -7.03 0.43 -28.87
C HIS A 718 -8.10 0.57 -27.78
N THR A 719 -8.42 -0.52 -27.06
CA THR A 719 -9.58 -0.61 -26.15
C THR A 719 -9.62 0.51 -25.11
N ARG A 720 -8.53 0.75 -24.37
CA ARG A 720 -8.46 1.79 -23.32
C ARG A 720 -8.83 3.17 -23.89
N THR A 721 -8.18 3.60 -24.97
CA THR A 721 -8.42 4.90 -25.63
C THR A 721 -9.83 5.00 -26.21
N LEU A 722 -10.30 3.94 -26.87
CA LEU A 722 -11.62 3.88 -27.52
C LEU A 722 -12.77 4.00 -26.50
N TYR A 723 -12.71 3.24 -25.40
CA TYR A 723 -13.73 3.32 -24.35
C TYR A 723 -13.66 4.67 -23.61
N HIS A 724 -12.46 5.22 -23.36
CA HIS A 724 -12.34 6.56 -22.80
C HIS A 724 -13.07 7.60 -23.66
N ALA A 725 -12.85 7.58 -24.98
CA ALA A 725 -13.54 8.47 -25.92
C ALA A 725 -15.06 8.23 -25.96
N LEU A 726 -15.51 6.96 -25.93
CA LEU A 726 -16.93 6.59 -25.92
C LEU A 726 -17.66 7.13 -24.68
N HIS A 727 -17.03 7.06 -23.51
CA HIS A 727 -17.57 7.60 -22.26
C HIS A 727 -17.57 9.13 -22.23
N ALA A 728 -16.44 9.74 -22.60
CA ALA A 728 -16.27 11.20 -22.62
C ALA A 728 -17.23 11.90 -23.59
N SER A 729 -17.54 11.25 -24.72
CA SER A 729 -18.46 11.75 -25.76
C SER A 729 -19.95 11.53 -25.44
N ARG A 730 -20.29 10.79 -24.37
CA ARG A 730 -21.67 10.34 -24.02
C ARG A 730 -22.35 9.44 -25.09
N ILE A 731 -21.62 9.01 -26.12
CA ILE A 731 -22.14 8.19 -27.23
C ILE A 731 -22.57 6.79 -26.75
N SER A 732 -22.04 6.32 -25.62
CA SER A 732 -22.49 5.10 -24.92
C SER A 732 -24.00 5.03 -24.63
N ASN A 733 -24.73 6.15 -24.67
CA ASN A 733 -26.18 6.20 -24.47
C ASN A 733 -27.00 5.95 -25.76
N GLN A 734 -26.34 5.79 -26.92
CA GLN A 734 -26.96 5.49 -28.23
C GLN A 734 -26.37 4.24 -28.87
N PHE A 735 -25.46 3.56 -28.18
CA PHE A 735 -24.70 2.42 -28.69
C PHE A 735 -24.98 1.19 -27.82
N VAL A 736 -25.48 0.11 -28.43
CA VAL A 736 -25.72 -1.16 -27.75
C VAL A 736 -24.38 -1.86 -27.61
N VAL A 737 -23.97 -2.11 -26.36
CA VAL A 737 -22.81 -2.95 -26.03
C VAL A 737 -23.27 -3.96 -24.99
N GLN A 738 -23.64 -5.17 -25.42
CA GLN A 738 -24.16 -6.19 -24.52
C GLN A 738 -23.62 -7.58 -24.85
N ASP A 739 -23.31 -8.34 -23.80
CA ASP A 739 -23.00 -9.76 -23.83
C ASP A 739 -24.13 -10.53 -23.14
N LEU A 740 -24.65 -11.52 -23.86
CA LEU A 740 -25.93 -12.15 -23.63
C LEU A 740 -25.76 -13.67 -23.77
N ALA A 741 -25.76 -14.37 -22.64
CA ALA A 741 -25.62 -15.81 -22.61
C ALA A 741 -26.99 -16.49 -22.70
N LEU A 742 -27.14 -17.42 -23.63
CA LEU A 742 -28.35 -18.21 -23.83
C LEU A 742 -28.07 -19.72 -23.75
N PRO A 743 -29.06 -20.55 -23.39
CA PRO A 743 -29.04 -21.97 -23.72
C PRO A 743 -28.77 -22.18 -25.22
N TYR A 744 -28.00 -23.21 -25.58
CA TYR A 744 -27.68 -23.49 -26.99
C TYR A 744 -28.93 -23.68 -27.86
N ASP A 745 -29.97 -24.30 -27.30
CA ASP A 745 -31.18 -24.68 -28.03
C ASP A 745 -32.12 -23.48 -28.31
N THR A 746 -31.91 -22.35 -27.64
CA THR A 746 -32.66 -21.09 -27.86
C THR A 746 -31.81 -19.96 -28.48
N ALA A 747 -30.51 -20.18 -28.64
CA ALA A 747 -29.56 -19.20 -29.16
C ALA A 747 -29.89 -18.74 -30.61
N GLU A 748 -30.31 -19.67 -31.47
CA GLU A 748 -30.70 -19.36 -32.86
C GLU A 748 -31.93 -18.43 -32.92
N ALA A 749 -32.99 -18.78 -32.20
CA ALA A 749 -34.21 -17.97 -32.09
C ALA A 749 -33.96 -16.57 -31.48
N PHE A 750 -32.88 -16.39 -30.72
CA PHE A 750 -32.44 -15.08 -30.24
C PHE A 750 -31.71 -14.29 -31.34
N ILE A 751 -30.87 -14.94 -32.15
CA ILE A 751 -30.15 -14.30 -33.27
C ILE A 751 -31.15 -13.81 -34.33
N ASP A 752 -32.12 -14.63 -34.70
CA ASP A 752 -33.20 -14.25 -35.63
C ASP A 752 -33.94 -13.00 -35.14
N TRP A 753 -34.21 -12.93 -33.83
CA TRP A 753 -34.85 -11.78 -33.20
C TRP A 753 -33.95 -10.53 -33.18
N VAL A 754 -32.65 -10.70 -32.95
CA VAL A 754 -31.66 -9.61 -33.01
C VAL A 754 -31.57 -9.05 -34.44
N GLU A 755 -31.62 -9.89 -35.46
CA GLU A 755 -31.70 -9.42 -36.84
C GLU A 755 -33.01 -8.65 -37.08
N SER A 756 -34.17 -9.26 -36.77
CA SER A 756 -35.47 -8.66 -37.11
C SER A 756 -35.74 -7.35 -36.37
N GLU A 757 -35.37 -7.25 -35.09
CA GLU A 757 -35.66 -6.08 -34.25
C GLU A 757 -34.51 -5.08 -34.20
N LEU A 758 -33.24 -5.50 -34.27
CA LEU A 758 -32.10 -4.61 -34.09
C LEU A 758 -31.28 -4.40 -35.38
N GLY A 759 -31.20 -5.39 -36.26
CA GLY A 759 -30.40 -5.34 -37.48
C GLY A 759 -28.89 -5.20 -37.22
N ILE A 760 -28.41 -5.68 -36.07
CA ILE A 760 -27.02 -5.54 -35.63
C ILE A 760 -26.19 -6.73 -36.11
N TRP A 761 -25.19 -6.45 -36.94
CA TRP A 761 -24.15 -7.40 -37.39
C TRP A 761 -22.77 -6.71 -37.40
N PRO A 762 -21.66 -7.46 -37.22
CA PRO A 762 -21.60 -8.89 -36.88
C PRO A 762 -21.94 -9.18 -35.41
N LEU A 763 -22.07 -10.48 -35.08
CA LEU A 763 -22.31 -11.02 -33.74
C LEU A 763 -21.14 -11.91 -33.30
N TRP A 764 -20.77 -11.85 -32.02
CA TRP A 764 -19.74 -12.71 -31.43
C TRP A 764 -20.36 -13.95 -30.82
N LEU A 765 -19.76 -15.12 -31.02
CA LEU A 765 -20.10 -16.37 -30.35
C LEU A 765 -18.98 -16.75 -29.38
N CYS A 766 -19.29 -16.90 -28.08
CA CYS A 766 -18.32 -17.33 -27.08
C CYS A 766 -18.92 -18.43 -26.18
N PRO A 767 -18.43 -19.69 -26.26
CA PRO A 767 -18.96 -20.79 -25.48
C PRO A 767 -18.56 -20.69 -24.00
N LEU A 768 -19.54 -20.79 -23.10
CA LEU A 768 -19.38 -20.67 -21.66
C LEU A 768 -19.65 -22.01 -20.97
N LYS A 769 -18.70 -22.44 -20.13
CA LYS A 769 -18.89 -23.59 -19.24
C LYS A 769 -19.92 -23.27 -18.17
N GLY A 770 -20.73 -24.27 -17.81
CA GLY A 770 -21.65 -24.16 -16.69
C GLY A 770 -20.94 -23.83 -15.38
N CYS A 771 -21.58 -23.06 -14.51
CA CYS A 771 -21.02 -22.65 -13.22
C CYS A 771 -21.96 -22.97 -12.06
N ARG A 772 -21.45 -22.85 -10.82
CA ARG A 772 -22.18 -23.23 -9.61
C ARG A 772 -23.35 -22.29 -9.34
N THR A 773 -24.47 -22.82 -8.86
CA THR A 773 -25.64 -22.03 -8.43
C THR A 773 -25.79 -22.02 -6.89
N PRO A 774 -26.35 -20.95 -6.29
CA PRO A 774 -26.69 -19.64 -6.89
C PRO A 774 -25.43 -18.83 -7.28
N SER A 775 -25.56 -17.95 -8.28
CA SER A 775 -24.48 -17.10 -8.77
C SER A 775 -25.02 -15.85 -9.51
N PHE A 776 -24.18 -14.82 -9.63
CA PHE A 776 -24.42 -13.66 -10.50
C PHE A 776 -23.86 -13.82 -11.91
N HIS A 777 -23.10 -14.89 -12.16
CA HIS A 777 -22.73 -15.28 -13.52
C HIS A 777 -23.97 -15.81 -14.28
N PRO A 778 -23.94 -15.82 -15.63
CA PRO A 778 -24.94 -16.51 -16.41
C PRO A 778 -25.08 -17.99 -16.06
N VAL A 779 -26.31 -18.42 -15.80
CA VAL A 779 -26.70 -19.82 -15.53
C VAL A 779 -28.08 -20.09 -16.10
N THR A 780 -28.33 -21.34 -16.49
CA THR A 780 -29.65 -21.83 -16.93
C THR A 780 -30.70 -21.77 -15.81
N LYS A 781 -31.99 -21.77 -16.16
CA LYS A 781 -33.08 -21.41 -15.25
C LYS A 781 -33.67 -22.60 -14.45
N ASP A 782 -33.64 -23.81 -15.01
CA ASP A 782 -34.44 -24.92 -14.48
C ASP A 782 -33.71 -25.88 -13.55
N SER A 783 -34.46 -26.37 -12.55
CA SER A 783 -34.03 -27.33 -11.53
C SER A 783 -34.32 -28.79 -11.89
N SER A 784 -34.96 -29.06 -13.03
CA SER A 784 -35.13 -30.39 -13.62
C SER A 784 -33.86 -30.90 -14.32
N ASP A 785 -33.04 -29.98 -14.83
CA ASP A 785 -31.85 -30.26 -15.65
C ASP A 785 -30.54 -29.96 -14.90
N ILE A 786 -30.64 -29.71 -13.60
CA ILE A 786 -29.54 -29.83 -12.65
C ILE A 786 -29.23 -31.32 -12.53
N ASP A 787 -28.10 -31.72 -13.10
CA ASP A 787 -27.63 -33.11 -13.11
C ASP A 787 -27.67 -33.67 -11.67
N ALA A 788 -28.44 -34.75 -11.44
CA ALA A 788 -29.08 -35.04 -10.16
C ALA A 788 -28.09 -35.37 -9.02
N GLY A 789 -27.49 -34.33 -8.44
CA GLY A 789 -26.42 -34.41 -7.44
C GLY A 789 -25.36 -33.29 -7.54
N SER A 790 -25.30 -32.52 -8.63
CA SER A 790 -24.34 -31.41 -8.80
C SER A 790 -25.03 -30.05 -8.94
N ASN A 791 -24.69 -29.08 -8.08
CA ASN A 791 -25.25 -27.72 -8.12
C ASN A 791 -24.62 -26.86 -9.23
N THR A 792 -24.56 -27.37 -10.46
CA THR A 792 -23.88 -26.73 -11.60
C THR A 792 -24.86 -26.56 -12.77
N SER A 793 -24.86 -25.38 -13.39
CA SER A 793 -25.72 -25.10 -14.54
C SER A 793 -25.26 -25.86 -15.79
N GLN A 794 -26.13 -25.95 -16.79
CA GLN A 794 -25.70 -26.39 -18.12
C GLN A 794 -24.81 -25.32 -18.78
N PRO A 795 -23.95 -25.70 -19.77
CA PRO A 795 -23.21 -24.75 -20.59
C PRO A 795 -24.12 -23.81 -21.38
N MET A 796 -23.65 -22.59 -21.62
CA MET A 796 -24.39 -21.54 -22.35
C MET A 796 -23.53 -20.99 -23.48
N LEU A 797 -24.15 -20.33 -24.46
CA LEU A 797 -23.47 -19.62 -25.53
C LEU A 797 -23.66 -18.11 -25.32
N ASN A 798 -22.56 -17.37 -25.15
CA ASN A 798 -22.58 -15.91 -25.18
C ASN A 798 -22.71 -15.40 -26.61
N ILE A 799 -23.59 -14.41 -26.78
CA ILE A 799 -23.85 -13.70 -28.01
C ILE A 799 -23.54 -12.22 -27.79
N GLY A 800 -22.42 -11.75 -28.34
CA GLY A 800 -22.00 -10.35 -28.28
C GLY A 800 -22.75 -9.51 -29.30
N VAL A 801 -23.62 -8.61 -28.84
CA VAL A 801 -24.45 -7.72 -29.66
C VAL A 801 -23.93 -6.28 -29.52
N TRP A 802 -23.14 -5.84 -30.50
CA TRP A 802 -22.42 -4.56 -30.46
C TRP A 802 -22.70 -3.70 -31.71
N GLY A 803 -23.52 -2.65 -31.57
CA GLY A 803 -23.98 -1.84 -32.71
C GLY A 803 -24.76 -0.58 -32.34
N TRP A 804 -25.08 0.24 -33.34
CA TRP A 804 -25.89 1.45 -33.15
C TRP A 804 -27.33 1.10 -32.79
N GLY A 805 -27.85 1.75 -31.74
CA GLY A 805 -29.28 1.77 -31.47
C GLY A 805 -29.97 3.01 -32.07
N PRO A 806 -31.29 3.19 -31.81
CA PRO A 806 -32.00 4.42 -32.15
C PRO A 806 -31.34 5.65 -31.51
N SER A 807 -31.29 6.77 -32.25
CA SER A 807 -30.77 8.04 -31.74
C SER A 807 -31.70 8.72 -30.72
N GLU A 808 -32.98 8.36 -30.72
CA GLU A 808 -33.99 8.84 -29.77
C GLU A 808 -33.89 8.05 -28.44
N PRO A 809 -33.62 8.70 -27.28
CA PRO A 809 -33.39 8.01 -26.01
C PRO A 809 -34.52 7.08 -25.57
N GLU A 810 -35.78 7.48 -25.76
CA GLU A 810 -36.94 6.64 -25.42
C GLU A 810 -37.01 5.36 -26.28
N LYS A 811 -36.75 5.47 -27.58
CA LYS A 811 -36.71 4.31 -28.48
C LYS A 811 -35.50 3.42 -28.17
N PHE A 812 -34.36 4.01 -27.79
CA PHE A 812 -33.20 3.27 -27.33
C PHE A 812 -33.51 2.47 -26.05
N LYS A 813 -34.10 3.13 -25.03
CA LYS A 813 -34.55 2.50 -23.78
C LYS A 813 -35.54 1.36 -24.06
N ALA A 814 -36.56 1.62 -24.88
CA ALA A 814 -37.58 0.62 -25.25
C ALA A 814 -36.98 -0.60 -25.98
N LYS A 815 -36.04 -0.42 -26.91
CA LYS A 815 -35.35 -1.54 -27.58
C LYS A 815 -34.44 -2.34 -26.64
N ASN A 816 -33.71 -1.68 -25.74
CA ASN A 816 -32.90 -2.38 -24.74
C ASN A 816 -33.78 -3.19 -23.78
N GLN A 817 -34.93 -2.65 -23.36
CA GLN A 817 -35.91 -3.39 -22.56
C GLN A 817 -36.58 -4.55 -23.34
N ALA A 818 -36.77 -4.42 -24.65
CA ALA A 818 -37.30 -5.50 -25.49
C ALA A 818 -36.28 -6.66 -25.61
N LEU A 819 -35.00 -6.34 -25.83
CA LEU A 819 -33.88 -7.30 -25.81
C LEU A 819 -33.81 -8.01 -24.46
N GLU A 820 -33.86 -7.26 -23.35
CA GLU A 820 -33.82 -7.81 -22.00
C GLU A 820 -35.01 -8.74 -21.71
N ARG A 821 -36.23 -8.41 -22.16
CA ARG A 821 -37.39 -9.32 -22.06
C ARG A 821 -37.21 -10.58 -22.90
N LYS A 822 -36.78 -10.45 -24.16
CA LYS A 822 -36.62 -11.61 -25.07
C LYS A 822 -35.54 -12.57 -24.60
N LEU A 823 -34.46 -12.04 -24.01
CA LEU A 823 -33.41 -12.82 -23.37
C LEU A 823 -33.98 -13.71 -22.25
N VAL A 824 -34.79 -13.14 -21.35
CA VAL A 824 -35.39 -13.86 -20.23
C VAL A 824 -36.45 -14.87 -20.68
N GLU A 825 -37.24 -14.53 -21.72
CA GLU A 825 -38.19 -15.44 -22.38
C GLU A 825 -37.49 -16.70 -22.90
N LEU A 826 -36.31 -16.55 -23.49
CA LEU A 826 -35.49 -17.63 -24.06
C LEU A 826 -34.54 -18.29 -23.04
N GLY A 827 -34.73 -18.04 -21.73
CA GLY A 827 -33.95 -18.66 -20.65
C GLY A 827 -32.50 -18.14 -20.51
N GLY A 828 -32.16 -17.04 -21.17
CA GLY A 828 -30.83 -16.43 -21.15
C GLY A 828 -30.59 -15.48 -19.96
N ARG A 829 -29.34 -15.05 -19.80
CA ARG A 829 -28.89 -14.04 -18.83
C ARG A 829 -27.87 -13.08 -19.43
N LYS A 830 -27.87 -11.85 -18.92
CA LYS A 830 -27.03 -10.74 -19.39
C LYS A 830 -25.81 -10.54 -18.50
N TRP A 831 -24.67 -10.19 -19.10
CA TRP A 831 -23.49 -9.78 -18.33
C TRP A 831 -23.67 -8.39 -17.72
N LEU A 832 -23.41 -8.28 -16.42
CA LEU A 832 -23.77 -7.11 -15.61
C LEU A 832 -22.77 -5.92 -15.71
N TYR A 833 -21.84 -5.94 -16.67
CA TYR A 833 -20.95 -4.80 -16.96
C TYR A 833 -21.62 -3.70 -17.79
N ALA A 834 -22.72 -4.02 -18.48
CA ALA A 834 -23.45 -3.16 -19.39
C ALA A 834 -24.61 -2.39 -18.72
N HIS A 835 -25.14 -1.37 -19.41
CA HIS A 835 -26.38 -0.69 -18.99
C HIS A 835 -27.52 -1.68 -18.81
N THR A 836 -28.13 -1.71 -17.63
CA THR A 836 -29.23 -2.62 -17.27
C THR A 836 -30.54 -1.86 -17.17
N TYR A 837 -31.61 -2.34 -17.82
CA TYR A 837 -32.93 -1.68 -17.85
C TYR A 837 -34.06 -2.51 -17.21
N TYR A 838 -33.75 -3.67 -16.61
CA TYR A 838 -34.66 -4.43 -15.76
C TYR A 838 -35.21 -3.56 -14.62
N THR A 839 -36.48 -3.80 -14.25
CA THR A 839 -37.00 -3.32 -12.95
C THR A 839 -36.39 -4.14 -11.81
N GLU A 840 -36.54 -3.69 -10.57
CA GLU A 840 -35.95 -4.40 -9.42
C GLU A 840 -36.59 -5.79 -9.25
N GLU A 841 -37.89 -5.89 -9.51
CA GLU A 841 -38.69 -7.10 -9.42
C GLU A 841 -38.18 -8.15 -10.42
N HIS A 842 -38.17 -7.82 -11.72
CA HIS A 842 -37.65 -8.71 -12.77
C HIS A 842 -36.17 -9.07 -12.56
N PHE A 843 -35.35 -8.17 -11.99
CA PHE A 843 -33.97 -8.50 -11.65
C PHE A 843 -33.91 -9.63 -10.62
N TRP A 844 -34.72 -9.55 -9.55
CA TRP A 844 -34.76 -10.57 -8.49
C TRP A 844 -35.59 -11.82 -8.84
N GLU A 845 -36.33 -11.83 -9.95
CA GLU A 845 -36.88 -13.07 -10.54
C GLU A 845 -35.79 -13.95 -11.18
N MET A 846 -34.67 -13.35 -11.62
CA MET A 846 -33.54 -14.07 -12.21
C MET A 846 -32.47 -14.49 -11.19
N TYR A 847 -32.25 -13.69 -10.15
CA TYR A 847 -31.19 -13.90 -9.16
C TYR A 847 -31.75 -14.15 -7.75
N ASP A 848 -31.17 -15.11 -7.02
CA ASP A 848 -31.62 -15.47 -5.66
C ASP A 848 -31.39 -14.33 -4.66
N ARG A 849 -32.43 -13.51 -4.47
CA ARG A 849 -32.45 -12.39 -3.53
C ARG A 849 -32.23 -12.83 -2.07
N PRO A 850 -32.92 -13.86 -1.54
CA PRO A 850 -32.66 -14.36 -0.19
C PRO A 850 -31.22 -14.80 0.07
N TRP A 851 -30.58 -15.52 -0.85
CA TRP A 851 -29.17 -15.93 -0.76
C TRP A 851 -28.25 -14.72 -0.67
N TYR A 852 -28.41 -13.76 -1.59
CA TYR A 852 -27.60 -12.55 -1.61
C TYR A 852 -27.81 -11.66 -0.36
N GLN A 853 -29.03 -11.60 0.16
CA GLN A 853 -29.32 -10.87 1.40
C GLN A 853 -28.61 -11.51 2.61
N ARG A 854 -28.65 -12.84 2.76
CA ARG A 854 -27.92 -13.55 3.82
C ARG A 854 -26.41 -13.30 3.76
N LEU A 855 -25.81 -13.30 2.57
CA LEU A 855 -24.40 -12.95 2.39
C LEU A 855 -24.10 -11.52 2.84
N ARG A 856 -24.94 -10.55 2.46
CA ARG A 856 -24.76 -9.14 2.86
C ARG A 856 -24.86 -8.93 4.36
N GLU A 857 -25.76 -9.64 5.03
CA GLU A 857 -25.90 -9.59 6.49
C GLU A 857 -24.70 -10.23 7.18
N ARG A 858 -24.31 -11.44 6.76
CA ARG A 858 -23.18 -12.20 7.32
C ARG A 858 -21.85 -11.45 7.19
N TYR A 859 -21.62 -10.79 6.05
CA TYR A 859 -20.35 -10.12 5.71
C TYR A 859 -20.43 -8.58 5.83
N PHE A 860 -21.37 -8.08 6.63
CA PHE A 860 -21.52 -6.66 7.01
C PHE A 860 -21.70 -5.68 5.83
N ALA A 861 -22.04 -6.17 4.66
CA ALA A 861 -22.17 -5.40 3.42
C ALA A 861 -23.53 -4.70 3.25
N THR A 862 -24.40 -4.71 4.28
CA THR A 862 -25.73 -4.08 4.23
C THR A 862 -25.69 -2.57 3.96
N THR A 863 -24.60 -1.88 4.35
CA THR A 863 -24.35 -0.46 4.07
C THR A 863 -23.82 -0.20 2.66
N LEU A 864 -23.28 -1.20 1.97
CA LEU A 864 -22.81 -1.08 0.58
C LEU A 864 -24.00 -1.02 -0.39
N PRO A 865 -23.87 -0.39 -1.57
CA PRO A 865 -24.88 -0.53 -2.63
C PRO A 865 -25.18 -2.00 -2.95
N SER A 866 -26.43 -2.34 -3.29
CA SER A 866 -26.72 -3.68 -3.82
C SER A 866 -26.15 -3.88 -5.23
N ILE A 867 -26.14 -5.12 -5.73
CA ILE A 867 -25.77 -5.41 -7.12
C ILE A 867 -26.70 -4.67 -8.08
N TYR A 868 -28.01 -4.66 -7.81
CA TYR A 868 -28.98 -3.86 -8.56
C TYR A 868 -28.61 -2.36 -8.55
N ASP A 869 -28.23 -1.78 -7.40
CA ASP A 869 -27.75 -0.38 -7.30
C ASP A 869 -26.39 -0.10 -7.97
N LYS A 870 -25.64 -1.15 -8.36
CA LYS A 870 -24.41 -1.04 -9.14
C LYS A 870 -24.63 -1.24 -10.64
N VAL A 871 -25.73 -1.86 -11.08
CA VAL A 871 -25.95 -2.23 -12.50
C VAL A 871 -27.09 -1.46 -13.15
N LYS A 872 -28.12 -1.07 -12.39
CA LYS A 872 -29.28 -0.34 -12.91
C LYS A 872 -28.88 0.98 -13.56
N THR A 873 -29.42 1.23 -14.75
CA THR A 873 -29.29 2.52 -15.42
C THR A 873 -30.03 3.57 -14.59
N ARG A 874 -29.44 4.76 -14.45
CA ARG A 874 -30.13 5.89 -13.81
C ARG A 874 -31.03 6.54 -14.85
N ASP A 875 -32.31 6.71 -14.55
CA ASP A 875 -33.18 7.56 -15.36
C ASP A 875 -32.57 8.97 -15.45
N LEU A 876 -32.47 9.48 -16.68
CA LEU A 876 -31.91 10.82 -16.95
C LEU A 876 -32.85 11.95 -16.44
N ASP A 877 -34.05 11.59 -15.98
CA ASP A 877 -35.14 12.48 -15.63
C ASP A 877 -35.02 13.08 -14.22
N ALA A 878 -34.31 12.41 -13.30
CA ALA A 878 -34.19 12.87 -11.91
C ALA A 878 -33.27 14.10 -11.73
N SER A 879 -32.50 14.47 -12.77
CA SER A 879 -31.72 15.71 -12.79
C SER A 879 -32.25 16.69 -13.85
N GLY A 880 -33.57 16.85 -13.92
CA GLY A 880 -34.27 17.88 -14.70
C GLY A 880 -33.99 19.32 -14.27
N LYS A 881 -32.72 19.70 -14.13
CA LYS A 881 -32.27 21.09 -14.26
C LYS A 881 -32.06 21.34 -15.75
N ASP A 882 -32.90 22.20 -16.32
CA ASP A 882 -32.94 22.58 -17.74
C ASP A 882 -31.58 22.65 -18.45
N ASP A 883 -31.22 21.60 -19.20
CA ASP A 883 -30.23 21.70 -20.29
C ASP A 883 -30.87 22.28 -21.58
N LYS A 884 -31.90 23.14 -21.40
CA LYS A 884 -32.51 23.99 -22.44
C LYS A 884 -31.74 25.31 -22.65
N GLY A 885 -30.69 25.56 -21.87
CA GLY A 885 -29.73 26.65 -22.07
C GLY A 885 -28.56 26.26 -22.98
N TRP A 886 -27.71 27.23 -23.32
CA TRP A 886 -26.42 27.02 -24.02
C TRP A 886 -25.36 26.39 -23.09
N GLY A 887 -25.69 25.26 -22.46
CA GLY A 887 -24.79 24.50 -21.59
C GLY A 887 -23.81 23.61 -22.38
N LEU A 888 -22.67 23.28 -21.76
CA LEU A 888 -21.68 22.36 -22.33
C LEU A 888 -22.31 20.98 -22.66
N GLY A 889 -23.26 20.51 -21.84
CA GLY A 889 -23.98 19.25 -22.06
C GLY A 889 -24.79 19.22 -23.36
N ALA A 890 -25.57 20.27 -23.63
CA ALA A 890 -26.33 20.43 -24.86
C ALA A 890 -25.44 20.57 -26.12
N LEU A 891 -24.23 21.12 -25.98
CA LEU A 891 -23.23 21.20 -27.05
C LEU A 891 -22.58 19.83 -27.35
N LEU A 892 -22.24 19.04 -26.31
CA LEU A 892 -21.65 17.71 -26.48
C LEU A 892 -22.60 16.71 -27.16
N ASN A 893 -23.91 16.87 -26.97
CA ASN A 893 -24.92 16.04 -27.64
C ASN A 893 -25.05 16.32 -29.16
N LYS A 894 -24.38 17.35 -29.70
CA LYS A 894 -24.40 17.67 -31.14
C LYS A 894 -23.23 17.02 -31.86
N TRP A 895 -23.52 16.43 -33.02
CA TRP A 895 -22.51 15.95 -33.96
C TRP A 895 -21.78 17.13 -34.63
N PRO A 896 -20.45 17.09 -34.83
CA PRO A 896 -19.48 16.08 -34.39
C PRO A 896 -18.83 16.40 -33.02
N ILE A 897 -19.32 17.42 -32.31
CA ILE A 897 -18.67 18.04 -31.13
C ILE A 897 -18.40 17.03 -30.02
N GLY A 898 -19.38 16.19 -29.67
CA GLY A 898 -19.21 15.16 -28.64
C GLY A 898 -18.09 14.17 -28.94
N GLY A 899 -17.99 13.69 -30.19
CA GLY A 899 -16.91 12.79 -30.62
C GLY A 899 -15.53 13.45 -30.58
N ILE A 900 -15.42 14.70 -31.06
CA ILE A 900 -14.15 15.47 -31.02
C ILE A 900 -13.71 15.67 -29.56
N TYR A 901 -14.63 16.07 -28.67
CA TYR A 901 -14.34 16.22 -27.25
C TYR A 901 -13.91 14.91 -26.59
N GLY A 902 -14.56 13.79 -26.96
CA GLY A 902 -14.16 12.45 -26.52
C GLY A 902 -12.73 12.09 -26.93
N MET A 903 -12.34 12.36 -28.18
CA MET A 903 -10.97 12.15 -28.65
C MET A 903 -9.95 13.05 -27.94
N ILE A 904 -10.29 14.31 -27.67
CA ILE A 904 -9.41 15.24 -26.94
C ILE A 904 -9.18 14.76 -25.51
N LEU A 905 -10.23 14.33 -24.80
CA LEU A 905 -10.08 13.79 -23.44
C LEU A 905 -9.31 12.46 -23.43
N ALA A 906 -9.54 11.58 -24.40
CA ALA A 906 -8.76 10.35 -24.54
C ALA A 906 -7.27 10.63 -24.84
N PHE A 907 -6.93 11.69 -25.57
CA PHE A 907 -5.55 12.13 -25.75
C PHE A 907 -4.90 12.55 -24.42
N TYR A 908 -5.57 13.42 -23.66
CA TYR A 908 -5.06 13.91 -22.37
C TYR A 908 -5.10 12.89 -21.22
N SER A 909 -5.70 11.72 -21.43
CA SER A 909 -5.74 10.63 -20.43
C SER A 909 -4.39 9.94 -20.20
N GLY A 910 -3.47 10.00 -21.16
CA GLY A 910 -2.25 9.19 -21.21
C GLY A 910 -2.43 7.78 -21.79
N ASP A 911 -3.67 7.26 -21.85
CA ASP A 911 -4.00 5.90 -22.33
C ASP A 911 -3.50 5.64 -23.76
N ILE A 912 -3.52 6.69 -24.59
CA ILE A 912 -3.18 6.69 -26.01
C ILE A 912 -1.78 6.12 -26.33
N SER A 913 -0.87 6.14 -25.36
CA SER A 913 0.53 5.68 -25.50
C SER A 913 0.80 4.28 -24.91
N LEU A 914 -0.17 3.66 -24.26
CA LEU A 914 0.06 2.43 -23.48
C LEU A 914 0.38 1.21 -24.36
N HIS A 915 -0.34 1.05 -25.48
CA HIS A 915 -0.11 -0.07 -26.42
C HIS A 915 1.32 -0.08 -27.00
N ARG A 916 1.93 1.11 -27.20
CA ARG A 916 3.32 1.25 -27.67
C ARG A 916 4.36 0.78 -26.65
N ARG A 917 3.95 0.55 -25.40
CA ARG A 917 4.76 0.04 -24.27
C ARG A 917 4.38 -1.39 -23.87
N ALA A 918 3.63 -2.08 -24.72
CA ALA A 918 3.37 -3.52 -24.59
C ALA A 918 4.68 -4.30 -24.78
N ARG A 919 4.99 -5.21 -23.86
CA ARG A 919 6.08 -6.19 -23.99
C ARG A 919 5.58 -7.58 -24.44
N TRP A 920 4.27 -7.76 -24.52
CA TRP A 920 3.60 -8.99 -24.98
C TRP A 920 3.45 -9.06 -26.50
N SER A 921 3.61 -7.95 -27.22
CA SER A 921 3.52 -7.91 -28.68
C SER A 921 4.69 -8.64 -29.34
N TRP A 922 4.47 -9.16 -30.53
CA TRP A 922 5.48 -9.96 -31.21
C TRP A 922 6.67 -9.13 -31.70
N SER A 923 7.87 -9.47 -31.21
CA SER A 923 9.15 -9.00 -31.75
C SER A 923 10.07 -10.20 -32.04
N ILE A 924 10.93 -10.04 -33.04
CA ILE A 924 11.86 -11.06 -33.53
C ILE A 924 12.93 -11.41 -32.46
N ASP A 925 13.22 -10.47 -31.55
CA ASP A 925 14.33 -10.59 -30.58
C ASP A 925 13.95 -11.24 -29.23
N ILE A 926 12.73 -11.77 -29.07
CA ILE A 926 12.15 -12.08 -27.73
C ILE A 926 12.06 -13.59 -27.39
N LEU A 927 12.34 -14.53 -28.30
CA LEU A 927 12.24 -15.97 -28.00
C LEU A 927 13.56 -16.62 -27.56
N PRO A 928 13.57 -17.39 -26.44
CA PRO A 928 14.71 -18.23 -26.05
C PRO A 928 14.83 -19.50 -26.92
N ASP A 929 16.05 -20.01 -27.03
CA ASP A 929 16.41 -21.18 -27.87
C ASP A 929 15.67 -22.47 -27.44
N PRO A 930 14.95 -23.16 -28.35
CA PRO A 930 14.24 -24.40 -28.04
C PRO A 930 15.14 -25.61 -27.71
N ASN A 931 16.45 -25.54 -27.93
CA ASN A 931 17.41 -26.62 -27.59
C ASN A 931 18.26 -26.33 -26.34
N ALA A 932 18.07 -25.19 -25.67
CA ALA A 932 18.76 -24.93 -24.42
C ALA A 932 18.17 -25.79 -23.29
N ASP A 933 18.91 -26.84 -22.90
CA ASP A 933 18.77 -27.42 -21.55
C ASP A 933 18.87 -26.26 -20.55
N MET A 934 17.85 -26.12 -19.70
CA MET A 934 17.61 -24.92 -18.89
C MET A 934 18.55 -24.81 -17.67
N GLN A 935 19.86 -24.91 -17.90
CA GLN A 935 20.87 -24.29 -17.02
C GLN A 935 20.84 -22.78 -17.25
N ILE A 936 19.79 -22.13 -16.73
CA ILE A 936 19.85 -20.70 -16.47
C ILE A 936 20.96 -20.50 -15.44
N ASN A 937 22.03 -19.81 -15.85
CA ASN A 937 23.01 -19.29 -14.91
C ASN A 937 22.27 -18.51 -13.84
N ILE A 938 22.49 -18.87 -12.58
CA ILE A 938 22.01 -18.12 -11.42
C ILE A 938 22.70 -16.75 -11.47
N LEU A 939 22.07 -15.77 -12.10
CA LEU A 939 22.36 -14.37 -11.88
C LEU A 939 21.83 -14.00 -10.50
N ALA A 940 22.64 -14.34 -9.50
CA ALA A 940 22.62 -13.70 -8.20
C ALA A 940 23.14 -12.26 -8.34
N ASP A 941 22.42 -11.42 -9.09
CA ASP A 941 22.62 -9.97 -9.15
C ASP A 941 21.27 -9.29 -9.38
N GLY A 942 20.75 -8.66 -8.32
CA GLY A 942 19.48 -7.94 -8.31
C GLY A 942 19.63 -6.55 -8.94
N HIS A 943 19.77 -6.48 -10.26
CA HIS A 943 19.81 -5.23 -11.01
C HIS A 943 18.73 -5.21 -12.11
N VAL A 944 17.63 -4.51 -11.84
CA VAL A 944 16.73 -4.02 -12.89
C VAL A 944 17.43 -2.83 -13.54
N HIS A 945 17.77 -2.96 -14.84
CA HIS A 945 18.44 -1.89 -15.57
C HIS A 945 17.58 -0.63 -15.72
N GLU A 946 18.27 0.50 -15.68
CA GLU A 946 17.76 1.85 -15.91
C GLU A 946 17.08 1.98 -17.28
N TYR A 947 16.11 2.90 -17.40
CA TYR A 947 15.65 3.44 -18.68
C TYR A 947 15.84 4.95 -18.69
N ASP A 948 16.36 5.45 -19.81
CA ASP A 948 16.76 6.84 -20.03
C ASP A 948 15.58 7.84 -20.09
N VAL A 949 15.78 8.96 -19.38
CA VAL A 949 15.12 10.30 -19.46
C VAL A 949 13.64 10.42 -19.08
#